data_AF-A0A2G5ILZ8-F1
#
_entry.id   AF-A0A2G5ILZ8-F1
#
_cell.length_a   1.000
_cell.length_b   1.000
_cell.length_c   1.000
_cell.angle_alpha   90.00
_cell.angle_beta   90.00
_cell.angle_gamma   90.00
#
_symmetry.space_group_name_H-M   'P 1'
#
loop_
_entity.id
_entity.type
_entity.pdbx_description
1 polymer ?
#
loop_
_entity_poly.entity_id
_entity_poly.type
_entity_poly.pdbx_seq_one_letter_code
_entity_poly.pdbx_strand_id
1 'polypeptide(L)'
;MLRQMRSVWEENNRARHERIMKELAVAQARQAEVTAYWNQHKTAVVGRWDSRTGGRGETTIADIPEVATQWHQDNRVYPENVSATAQRRGEVSPYMWQCPLAFGHEPWPAWPKDRIQKGAGCPGCRRLTRLADLPTLAAQYRGQIPASDITHASHESVPWACRTWSVDPSTGVWRPVEHRFEAVVKERALQGNGCLVCAGYVIDDTNSLLTWFPEIADELDAPDLDPRRLPTSQHNTSRKAAAEAGSADTYATLSWRCRHGHVWEATILNRVQGTGCGKCSTSGISKEQVRLVAELSGLIDLVPLTSRDPRLPDGVLDFASHRLTVPPEHKPAHWRYKDVEVDAVFQLPHGVRVGLEYDGAFHHSARQRDRRQYENDKSRVLVEAGILDLLIHVRIGDLPEMEAPHALVIAVPERATAYQQASAVASALSARFPEATPGLDAYLNGGTAQHEAAADAYITAVWGELRPPRRKPKKTAPPTPRRLSPTAPHTDSLLSPVSEPYRNPVNPDEIIRDYRCDCGNPEIFTAVQSQVTSGNTRSCGCLATQARQRPRPVISKTETHAVRAWAQQRAIAIGGSGRVPDQVTASFRLDQAGRGDLLGPDGLLDEARVREWAVTAGLQLGARGRVTGELWLDYSTKALAAGAQIKEAPDPPFGH
;
A
#
# COMPACT_ATOMS: atom_id res chain seq x y z
N MET A 1 19.23 -3.19 0.17
CA MET A 1 19.31 -4.57 0.65
C MET A 1 18.28 -4.84 1.75
N LEU A 2 18.36 -4.20 2.93
CA LEU A 2 17.42 -4.41 4.05
C LEU A 2 15.94 -4.15 3.74
N ARG A 3 15.58 -3.09 2.98
CA ARG A 3 14.19 -2.85 2.54
C ARG A 3 13.66 -3.96 1.62
N GLN A 4 14.50 -4.46 0.72
CA GLN A 4 14.15 -5.53 -0.20
C GLN A 4 13.99 -6.87 0.56
N MET A 5 14.83 -7.12 1.56
CA MET A 5 14.74 -8.29 2.43
C MET A 5 13.52 -8.25 3.35
N ARG A 6 13.19 -7.08 3.92
CA ARG A 6 11.95 -6.87 4.69
C ARG A 6 10.72 -7.10 3.79
N SER A 7 10.77 -6.65 2.53
CA SER A 7 9.71 -6.93 1.55
C SER A 7 9.55 -8.43 1.27
N VAL A 8 10.63 -9.18 1.05
CA VAL A 8 10.58 -10.64 0.82
C VAL A 8 10.06 -11.37 2.07
N TRP A 9 10.44 -10.90 3.26
CA TRP A 9 9.95 -11.45 4.52
C TRP A 9 8.45 -11.14 4.73
N GLU A 10 8.00 -9.93 4.44
CA GLU A 10 6.59 -9.53 4.48
C GLU A 10 5.76 -10.34 3.49
N GLU A 11 6.28 -10.59 2.28
CA GLU A 11 5.66 -11.41 1.24
C GLU A 11 5.50 -12.87 1.69
N ASN A 12 6.56 -13.46 2.26
CA ASN A 12 6.50 -14.84 2.77
C ASN A 12 5.50 -15.00 3.92
N ASN A 13 5.42 -14.04 4.84
CA ASN A 13 4.44 -14.06 5.92
C ASN A 13 3.02 -13.85 5.41
N ARG A 14 2.83 -12.95 4.44
CA ARG A 14 1.55 -12.71 3.78
C ARG A 14 1.05 -13.97 3.08
N ALA A 15 1.89 -14.62 2.27
CA ALA A 15 1.54 -15.87 1.60
C ALA A 15 1.21 -16.99 2.61
N ARG A 16 1.91 -17.07 3.75
CA ARG A 16 1.59 -18.02 4.82
C ARG A 16 0.23 -17.71 5.47
N HIS A 17 -0.05 -16.44 5.75
CA HIS A 17 -1.32 -16.00 6.31
C HIS A 17 -2.50 -16.29 5.36
N GLU A 18 -2.34 -15.98 4.07
CA GLU A 18 -3.34 -16.29 3.04
C GLU A 18 -3.65 -17.79 2.97
N ARG A 19 -2.63 -18.66 3.09
CA ARG A 19 -2.84 -20.12 3.17
C ARG A 19 -3.65 -20.52 4.39
N ILE A 20 -3.33 -20.00 5.58
CA ILE A 20 -4.09 -20.28 6.81
C ILE A 20 -5.54 -19.85 6.66
N MET A 21 -5.80 -18.66 6.11
CA MET A 21 -7.16 -18.16 5.90
C MET A 21 -7.95 -19.01 4.90
N LYS A 22 -7.28 -19.53 3.86
CA LYS A 22 -7.89 -20.47 2.92
C LYS A 22 -8.23 -21.81 3.58
N GLU A 23 -7.32 -22.37 4.37
CA GLU A 23 -7.57 -23.59 5.16
C GLU A 23 -8.75 -23.39 6.12
N LEU A 24 -8.80 -22.25 6.81
CA LEU A 24 -9.89 -21.90 7.73
C LEU A 24 -11.22 -21.77 7.00
N ALA A 25 -11.26 -21.13 5.83
CA ALA A 25 -12.48 -21.00 5.05
C ALA A 25 -13.05 -22.37 4.64
N VAL A 26 -12.19 -23.30 4.23
CA VAL A 26 -12.59 -24.69 3.90
C VAL A 26 -13.14 -25.39 5.14
N ALA A 27 -12.45 -25.28 6.28
CA ALA A 27 -12.90 -25.90 7.52
C ALA A 27 -14.23 -25.31 8.03
N GLN A 28 -14.43 -24.00 7.88
CA GLN A 28 -15.67 -23.31 8.21
C GLN A 28 -16.82 -23.70 7.28
N ALA A 29 -16.57 -23.88 5.99
CA ALA A 29 -17.58 -24.38 5.05
C ALA A 29 -18.07 -25.78 5.45
N ARG A 30 -17.15 -26.71 5.75
CA ARG A 30 -17.49 -28.04 6.27
C ARG A 30 -18.29 -27.97 7.58
N GLN A 31 -17.89 -27.09 8.51
CA GLN A 31 -18.64 -26.86 9.75
C GLN A 31 -20.04 -26.28 9.49
N ALA A 32 -20.20 -25.41 8.49
CA ALA A 32 -21.47 -24.82 8.11
C ALA A 32 -22.42 -25.85 7.50
N GLU A 33 -21.95 -26.75 6.63
CA GLU A 33 -22.73 -27.86 6.09
C GLU A 33 -23.27 -28.77 7.21
N VAL A 34 -22.40 -29.15 8.15
CA VAL A 34 -22.80 -29.96 9.30
C VAL A 34 -23.78 -29.22 10.21
N THR A 35 -23.60 -27.91 10.37
CA THR A 35 -24.53 -27.06 11.14
C THR A 35 -25.89 -26.97 10.43
N ALA A 36 -25.91 -26.85 9.11
CA ALA A 36 -27.14 -26.83 8.31
C ALA A 36 -27.91 -28.15 8.44
N TYR A 37 -27.22 -29.29 8.38
CA TYR A 37 -27.82 -30.60 8.66
C TYR A 37 -28.50 -30.63 10.04
N TRP A 38 -27.79 -30.20 11.09
CA TRP A 38 -28.35 -30.20 12.45
C TRP A 38 -29.49 -29.19 12.63
N ASN A 39 -29.47 -28.07 11.92
CA ASN A 39 -30.58 -27.11 11.92
C ASN A 39 -31.82 -27.71 11.24
N GLN A 40 -31.68 -28.35 10.08
CA GLN A 40 -32.77 -29.05 9.40
C GLN A 40 -33.32 -30.18 10.27
N HIS A 41 -32.42 -30.97 10.86
CA HIS A 41 -32.76 -32.03 11.80
C HIS A 41 -33.58 -31.49 12.99
N LYS A 42 -33.13 -30.39 13.61
CA LYS A 42 -33.84 -29.73 14.69
C LYS A 42 -35.24 -29.29 14.27
N THR A 43 -35.40 -28.67 13.10
CA THR A 43 -36.70 -28.24 12.59
C THR A 43 -37.64 -29.44 12.39
N ALA A 44 -37.15 -30.54 11.82
CA ALA A 44 -37.93 -31.76 11.62
C ALA A 44 -38.38 -32.37 12.96
N VAL A 45 -37.45 -32.50 13.92
CA VAL A 45 -37.70 -33.08 15.24
C VAL A 45 -38.69 -32.24 16.05
N VAL A 46 -38.49 -30.92 16.13
CA VAL A 46 -39.38 -30.03 16.87
C VAL A 46 -40.75 -29.94 16.20
N GLY A 47 -40.80 -29.84 14.86
CA GLY A 47 -42.06 -29.84 14.12
C GLY A 47 -42.87 -31.12 14.33
N ARG A 48 -42.21 -32.29 14.34
CA ARG A 48 -42.85 -33.58 14.66
C ARG A 48 -43.30 -33.67 16.12
N TRP A 49 -42.49 -33.13 17.03
CA TRP A 49 -42.88 -33.03 18.43
C TRP A 49 -44.13 -32.16 18.60
N ASP A 50 -44.22 -31.01 17.95
CA ASP A 50 -45.33 -30.08 18.10
C ASP A 50 -46.63 -30.58 17.42
N SER A 51 -46.53 -31.35 16.34
CA SER A 51 -47.68 -31.91 15.61
C SER A 51 -48.19 -33.24 16.15
N ARG A 52 -47.60 -33.77 17.23
CA ARG A 52 -47.98 -35.06 17.82
C ARG A 52 -49.43 -35.03 18.33
N THR A 53 -50.15 -36.13 18.10
CA THR A 53 -51.56 -36.29 18.49
C THR A 53 -51.76 -37.02 19.82
N GLY A 54 -50.71 -37.59 20.41
CA GLY A 54 -50.74 -38.30 21.71
C GLY A 54 -50.57 -37.39 22.93
N GLY A 55 -51.06 -37.85 24.09
CA GLY A 55 -50.98 -37.13 25.37
C GLY A 55 -49.56 -36.96 25.92
N ARG A 56 -49.38 -36.10 26.94
CA ARG A 56 -48.10 -35.99 27.67
C ARG A 56 -47.76 -37.33 28.32
N GLY A 57 -46.65 -37.94 27.89
CA GLY A 57 -46.13 -39.19 28.45
C GLY A 57 -46.40 -40.43 27.60
N GLU A 58 -47.27 -40.34 26.60
CA GLU A 58 -47.61 -41.46 25.70
C GLU A 58 -46.67 -41.55 24.49
N THR A 59 -46.07 -40.43 24.07
CA THR A 59 -45.08 -40.40 22.98
C THR A 59 -43.74 -40.97 23.45
N THR A 60 -43.25 -41.94 22.69
CA THR A 60 -41.98 -42.64 22.90
C THR A 60 -40.90 -42.09 21.97
N ILE A 61 -39.66 -42.55 22.11
CA ILE A 61 -38.58 -42.14 21.19
C ILE A 61 -38.84 -42.69 19.78
N ALA A 62 -39.41 -43.89 19.65
CA ALA A 62 -39.72 -44.52 18.36
C ALA A 62 -40.69 -43.68 17.51
N ASP A 63 -41.57 -42.90 18.15
CA ASP A 63 -42.52 -42.00 17.46
C ASP A 63 -41.85 -40.78 16.82
N ILE A 64 -40.55 -40.54 17.10
CA ILE A 64 -39.72 -39.49 16.50
C ILE A 64 -38.57 -40.15 15.71
N PRO A 65 -38.80 -40.62 14.47
CA PRO A 65 -37.84 -41.41 13.69
C PRO A 65 -36.47 -40.73 13.51
N GLU A 66 -36.45 -39.41 13.35
CA GLU A 66 -35.22 -38.64 13.21
C GLU A 66 -34.32 -38.81 14.45
N VAL A 67 -34.90 -38.91 15.64
CA VAL A 67 -34.16 -39.14 16.90
C VAL A 67 -33.92 -40.62 17.14
N ALA A 68 -34.90 -41.50 16.87
CA ALA A 68 -34.79 -42.95 17.06
C ALA A 68 -33.63 -43.59 16.28
N THR A 69 -33.37 -43.10 15.06
CA THR A 69 -32.25 -43.56 14.22
C THR A 69 -30.87 -43.27 14.80
N GLN A 70 -30.78 -42.45 15.85
CA GLN A 70 -29.55 -42.11 16.55
C GLN A 70 -29.40 -42.85 17.88
N TRP A 71 -30.31 -43.77 18.19
CA TRP A 71 -30.24 -44.59 19.39
C TRP A 71 -29.03 -45.52 19.36
N HIS A 72 -28.19 -45.48 20.40
CA HIS A 72 -27.03 -46.36 20.47
C HIS A 72 -27.43 -47.79 20.87
N GLN A 73 -26.74 -48.79 20.33
CA GLN A 73 -27.00 -50.21 20.58
C GLN A 73 -26.74 -50.63 22.04
N ASP A 74 -25.84 -49.94 22.76
CA ASP A 74 -25.49 -50.27 24.16
C ASP A 74 -26.59 -49.88 25.17
N ASN A 75 -27.64 -49.18 24.73
CA ASN A 75 -28.78 -48.91 25.58
C ASN A 75 -29.52 -50.22 25.88
N ARG A 76 -29.71 -50.53 27.17
CA ARG A 76 -30.38 -51.77 27.63
C ARG A 76 -31.90 -51.79 27.40
N VAL A 77 -32.45 -50.75 26.79
CA VAL A 77 -33.89 -50.59 26.52
C VAL A 77 -34.10 -50.11 25.10
N TYR A 78 -35.20 -50.53 24.50
CA TYR A 78 -35.56 -50.16 23.14
C TYR A 78 -36.26 -48.77 23.08
N PRO A 79 -36.11 -48.00 21.99
CA PRO A 79 -36.70 -46.66 21.84
C PRO A 79 -38.21 -46.58 22.09
N GLU A 80 -38.97 -47.61 21.71
CA GLU A 80 -40.42 -47.72 21.91
C GLU A 80 -40.83 -47.86 23.39
N ASN A 81 -39.89 -48.19 24.28
CA ASN A 81 -40.15 -48.34 25.71
C ASN A 81 -39.67 -47.14 26.54
N VAL A 82 -39.21 -46.06 25.87
CA VAL A 82 -38.68 -44.87 26.54
C VAL A 82 -39.51 -43.65 26.16
N SER A 83 -40.03 -42.95 27.17
CA SER A 83 -40.77 -41.69 26.96
C SER A 83 -39.90 -40.63 26.28
N ALA A 84 -40.44 -39.97 25.26
CA ALA A 84 -39.83 -38.83 24.58
C ALA A 84 -39.51 -37.65 25.52
N THR A 85 -40.19 -37.58 26.68
CA THR A 85 -39.97 -36.53 27.70
C THR A 85 -39.12 -36.99 28.88
N ALA A 86 -38.53 -38.19 28.81
CA ALA A 86 -37.73 -38.73 29.89
C ALA A 86 -36.60 -37.76 30.29
N GLN A 87 -36.63 -37.38 31.56
CA GLN A 87 -35.63 -36.54 32.23
C GLN A 87 -35.67 -36.83 33.73
N ARG A 88 -34.51 -36.83 34.39
CA ARG A 88 -34.41 -36.69 35.85
C ARG A 88 -33.49 -35.53 36.20
N ARG A 89 -33.99 -34.59 37.00
CA ARG A 89 -33.20 -33.42 37.41
C ARG A 89 -32.07 -33.87 38.34
N GLY A 90 -30.85 -33.43 38.06
CA GLY A 90 -29.66 -33.71 38.88
C GLY A 90 -28.97 -35.05 38.60
N GLU A 91 -29.50 -35.89 37.70
CA GLU A 91 -28.88 -37.16 37.32
C GLU A 91 -28.14 -37.06 35.98
N VAL A 92 -27.08 -37.88 35.82
CA VAL A 92 -26.41 -38.07 34.53
C VAL A 92 -27.36 -38.83 33.61
N SER A 93 -27.43 -38.41 32.34
CA SER A 93 -28.28 -39.11 31.37
C SER A 93 -27.81 -40.56 31.20
N PRO A 94 -28.71 -41.56 31.37
CA PRO A 94 -28.35 -42.96 31.20
C PRO A 94 -28.37 -43.42 29.73
N TYR A 95 -28.89 -42.59 28.82
CA TYR A 95 -29.09 -42.96 27.42
C TYR A 95 -27.99 -42.41 26.52
N MET A 96 -27.43 -43.30 25.70
CA MET A 96 -26.35 -43.03 24.75
C MET A 96 -26.89 -42.85 23.33
N TRP A 97 -26.29 -41.93 22.59
CA TRP A 97 -26.67 -41.60 21.22
C TRP A 97 -25.47 -41.69 20.28
N GLN A 98 -25.73 -42.09 19.04
CA GLN A 98 -24.73 -42.19 17.99
C GLN A 98 -24.91 -41.09 16.94
N CYS A 99 -23.80 -40.62 16.37
CA CYS A 99 -23.81 -39.57 15.38
C CYS A 99 -24.22 -40.15 14.02
N PRO A 100 -25.21 -39.58 13.32
CA PRO A 100 -25.63 -40.11 12.02
C PRO A 100 -24.69 -39.72 10.87
N LEU A 101 -23.74 -38.80 11.09
CA LEU A 101 -22.89 -38.22 10.03
C LEU A 101 -21.57 -38.95 9.76
N ALA A 102 -21.41 -40.19 10.24
CA ALA A 102 -20.25 -41.06 9.99
C ALA A 102 -18.85 -40.43 10.21
N PHE A 103 -18.76 -39.39 11.06
CA PHE A 103 -17.48 -38.74 11.41
C PHE A 103 -16.65 -39.50 12.46
N GLY A 104 -17.10 -40.68 12.89
CA GLY A 104 -16.42 -41.45 13.94
C GLY A 104 -16.47 -40.79 15.33
N HIS A 105 -17.46 -39.93 15.59
CA HIS A 105 -17.65 -39.36 16.92
C HIS A 105 -18.06 -40.45 17.91
N GLU A 106 -17.41 -40.45 19.08
CA GLU A 106 -17.80 -41.29 20.21
C GLU A 106 -19.29 -41.11 20.56
N PRO A 107 -19.99 -42.19 20.96
CA PRO A 107 -21.34 -42.09 21.48
C PRO A 107 -21.41 -41.11 22.65
N TRP A 108 -22.48 -40.32 22.74
CA TRP A 108 -22.62 -39.31 23.80
C TRP A 108 -23.89 -39.50 24.64
N PRO A 109 -23.85 -39.18 25.94
CA PRO A 109 -25.04 -39.21 26.79
C PRO A 109 -25.89 -37.95 26.57
N ALA A 110 -27.21 -38.13 26.38
CA ALA A 110 -28.16 -37.00 26.36
C ALA A 110 -29.58 -37.44 26.75
N TRP A 111 -30.34 -36.55 27.37
CA TRP A 111 -31.73 -36.83 27.70
C TRP A 111 -32.62 -36.79 26.44
N PRO A 112 -33.58 -37.72 26.28
CA PRO A 112 -34.56 -37.69 25.19
C PRO A 112 -35.26 -36.34 25.07
N LYS A 113 -35.62 -35.73 26.20
CA LYS A 113 -36.23 -34.40 26.25
C LYS A 113 -35.39 -33.31 25.56
N ASP A 114 -34.08 -33.28 25.76
CA ASP A 114 -33.21 -32.26 25.17
C ASP A 114 -33.02 -32.48 23.67
N ARG A 115 -32.99 -33.75 23.25
CA ARG A 115 -32.92 -34.16 21.85
C ARG A 115 -34.20 -33.82 21.09
N ILE A 116 -35.36 -34.08 21.69
CA ILE A 116 -36.68 -33.98 21.04
C ILE A 116 -37.28 -32.58 21.17
N GLN A 117 -37.33 -31.99 22.37
CA GLN A 117 -37.98 -30.69 22.56
C GLN A 117 -37.09 -29.51 22.14
N LYS A 118 -35.76 -29.66 22.25
CA LYS A 118 -34.81 -28.59 21.89
C LYS A 118 -34.07 -28.86 20.58
N GLY A 119 -34.20 -30.06 20.01
CA GLY A 119 -33.46 -30.48 18.81
C GLY A 119 -31.95 -30.51 19.02
N ALA A 120 -31.47 -30.83 20.22
CA ALA A 120 -30.04 -30.79 20.52
C ALA A 120 -29.26 -31.81 19.66
N GLY A 121 -28.26 -31.36 18.92
CA GLY A 121 -27.44 -32.20 18.03
C GLY A 121 -26.26 -32.91 18.69
N CYS A 122 -25.43 -33.56 17.88
CA CYS A 122 -24.19 -34.20 18.33
C CYS A 122 -23.15 -33.15 18.81
N PRO A 123 -22.56 -33.29 20.02
CA PRO A 123 -21.57 -32.36 20.53
C PRO A 123 -20.26 -32.38 19.73
N GLY A 124 -19.87 -33.52 19.17
CA GLY A 124 -18.71 -33.65 18.28
C GLY A 124 -18.88 -32.81 17.01
N CYS A 125 -20.06 -32.90 16.36
CA CYS A 125 -20.38 -32.09 15.18
C CYS A 125 -20.37 -30.58 15.44
N ARG A 126 -20.69 -30.14 16.66
CA ARG A 126 -20.63 -28.72 17.04
C ARG A 126 -19.20 -28.19 17.17
N ARG A 127 -18.21 -29.08 17.34
CA ARG A 127 -16.78 -28.77 17.47
C ARG A 127 -15.98 -29.58 16.44
N LEU A 128 -16.48 -29.64 15.22
CA LEU A 128 -15.92 -30.47 14.17
C LEU A 128 -14.51 -29.98 13.80
N THR A 129 -14.33 -28.66 13.69
CA THR A 129 -13.05 -28.08 13.27
C THR A 129 -12.00 -28.10 14.38
N ARG A 130 -11.02 -28.98 14.19
CA ARG A 130 -9.82 -29.15 15.02
C ARG A 130 -8.66 -28.33 14.47
N LEU A 131 -7.59 -28.20 15.26
CA LEU A 131 -6.39 -27.51 14.78
C LEU A 131 -5.70 -28.28 13.65
N ALA A 132 -5.79 -29.61 13.63
CA ALA A 132 -5.29 -30.46 12.55
C ALA A 132 -5.95 -30.18 11.19
N ASP A 133 -7.16 -29.62 11.16
CA ASP A 133 -7.82 -29.17 9.93
C ASP A 133 -7.20 -27.88 9.34
N LEU A 134 -6.23 -27.28 10.03
CA LEU A 134 -5.42 -26.14 9.59
C LEU A 134 -3.94 -26.56 9.49
N PRO A 135 -3.54 -27.34 8.46
CA PRO A 135 -2.21 -27.94 8.37
C PRO A 135 -1.06 -26.94 8.54
N THR A 136 -1.21 -25.72 8.01
CA THR A 136 -0.16 -24.69 8.11
C THR A 136 0.05 -24.24 9.57
N LEU A 137 -1.00 -24.20 10.38
CA LEU A 137 -0.90 -23.90 11.82
C LEU A 137 -0.50 -25.13 12.63
N ALA A 138 -1.06 -26.29 12.34
CA ALA A 138 -0.73 -27.55 13.03
C ALA A 138 0.78 -27.85 12.94
N ALA A 139 1.43 -27.57 11.82
CA ALA A 139 2.88 -27.72 11.66
C ALA A 139 3.72 -26.85 12.62
N GLN A 140 3.15 -25.73 13.08
CA GLN A 140 3.80 -24.79 14.00
C GLN A 140 3.45 -25.06 15.48
N TYR A 141 2.41 -25.86 15.75
CA TYR A 141 1.90 -26.12 17.10
C TYR A 141 2.84 -27.05 17.89
N ARG A 142 3.13 -26.71 19.16
CA ARG A 142 3.98 -27.52 20.06
C ARG A 142 3.33 -27.76 21.44
N GLY A 143 2.02 -27.57 21.56
CA GLY A 143 1.29 -27.83 22.80
C GLY A 143 1.22 -29.32 23.16
N GLN A 144 0.81 -29.60 24.40
CA GLN A 144 0.75 -30.95 24.95
C GLN A 144 -0.43 -31.76 24.39
N ILE A 145 -1.56 -31.12 24.09
CA ILE A 145 -2.74 -31.77 23.52
C ILE A 145 -2.51 -31.97 22.02
N PRO A 146 -2.73 -33.18 21.45
CA PRO A 146 -2.60 -33.38 20.01
C PRO A 146 -3.43 -32.40 19.19
N ALA A 147 -2.90 -31.95 18.04
CA ALA A 147 -3.61 -31.00 17.16
C ALA A 147 -4.97 -31.54 16.64
N SER A 148 -5.14 -32.88 16.62
CA SER A 148 -6.40 -33.55 16.30
C SER A 148 -7.46 -33.38 17.38
N ASP A 149 -7.06 -33.11 18.62
CA ASP A 149 -7.93 -33.18 19.79
C ASP A 149 -8.29 -31.77 20.30
N ILE A 150 -7.43 -30.79 20.03
CA ILE A 150 -7.69 -29.38 20.35
C ILE A 150 -8.48 -28.67 19.24
N THR A 151 -9.41 -27.81 19.64
CA THR A 151 -10.18 -27.00 18.69
C THR A 151 -9.37 -25.78 18.25
N HIS A 152 -9.55 -25.35 16.99
CA HIS A 152 -8.89 -24.15 16.47
C HIS A 152 -9.30 -22.85 17.21
N ALA A 153 -10.42 -22.88 17.95
CA ALA A 153 -10.92 -21.76 18.74
C ALA A 153 -10.58 -21.86 20.25
N SER A 154 -9.64 -22.73 20.63
CA SER A 154 -9.21 -22.88 22.01
C SER A 154 -8.59 -21.61 22.58
N HIS A 155 -8.89 -21.32 23.85
CA HIS A 155 -8.32 -20.21 24.62
C HIS A 155 -7.00 -20.58 25.32
N GLU A 156 -6.50 -21.80 25.10
CA GLU A 156 -5.24 -22.27 25.66
C GLU A 156 -4.04 -21.53 25.06
N SER A 157 -3.15 -21.04 25.92
CA SER A 157 -1.82 -20.56 25.53
C SER A 157 -0.87 -21.74 25.46
N VAL A 158 -0.17 -21.87 24.33
CA VAL A 158 0.72 -23.00 24.05
C VAL A 158 2.01 -22.52 23.36
N PRO A 159 3.09 -23.30 23.43
CA PRO A 159 4.29 -23.03 22.66
C PRO A 159 4.08 -23.27 21.16
N TRP A 160 4.70 -22.42 20.35
CA TRP A 160 4.74 -22.49 18.89
C TRP A 160 6.18 -22.46 18.38
N ALA A 161 6.40 -23.10 17.23
CA ALA A 161 7.67 -23.09 16.53
C ALA A 161 7.49 -22.63 15.08
N CYS A 162 8.22 -21.60 14.68
CA CYS A 162 8.20 -21.06 13.32
C CYS A 162 9.59 -21.20 12.68
N ARG A 163 9.70 -22.08 11.69
CA ARG A 163 10.90 -22.19 10.84
C ARG A 163 10.94 -21.05 9.83
N THR A 164 12.05 -20.32 9.81
CA THR A 164 12.27 -19.14 8.98
C THR A 164 13.78 -18.92 8.78
N TRP A 165 14.18 -17.73 8.34
CA TRP A 165 15.56 -17.33 8.12
C TRP A 165 15.89 -16.09 8.93
N SER A 166 17.14 -16.01 9.40
CA SER A 166 17.72 -14.81 10.00
C SER A 166 19.17 -14.63 9.54
N VAL A 167 19.69 -13.42 9.67
CA VAL A 167 21.05 -13.05 9.31
C VAL A 167 21.97 -13.19 10.52
N ASP A 168 23.17 -13.69 10.32
CA ASP A 168 24.21 -13.64 11.33
C ASP A 168 24.82 -12.22 11.37
N PRO A 169 24.78 -11.51 12.51
CA PRO A 169 25.23 -10.12 12.57
C PRO A 169 26.72 -9.92 12.32
N SER A 170 27.55 -10.94 12.56
CA SER A 170 29.00 -10.84 12.41
C SER A 170 29.47 -11.09 10.97
N THR A 171 28.75 -11.94 10.25
CA THR A 171 29.13 -12.36 8.89
C THR A 171 28.20 -11.82 7.80
N GLY A 172 27.01 -11.34 8.16
CA GLY A 172 25.96 -10.95 7.22
C GLY A 172 25.33 -12.12 6.45
N VAL A 173 25.65 -13.38 6.82
CA VAL A 173 25.19 -14.58 6.13
C VAL A 173 23.82 -15.01 6.64
N TRP A 174 22.92 -15.37 5.73
CA TRP A 174 21.61 -15.92 6.06
C TRP A 174 21.71 -17.39 6.47
N ARG A 175 20.99 -17.75 7.54
CA ARG A 175 20.86 -19.13 8.01
C ARG A 175 19.42 -19.46 8.39
N PRO A 176 19.02 -20.74 8.28
CA PRO A 176 17.73 -21.17 8.77
C PRO A 176 17.69 -21.10 10.29
N VAL A 177 16.58 -20.64 10.84
CA VAL A 177 16.34 -20.52 12.29
C VAL A 177 14.93 -21.00 12.64
N GLU A 178 14.71 -21.35 13.90
CA GLU A 178 13.41 -21.74 14.43
C GLU A 178 13.03 -20.82 15.59
N HIS A 179 12.07 -19.92 15.35
CA HIS A 179 11.56 -19.02 16.39
C HIS A 179 10.61 -19.77 17.31
N ARG A 180 10.75 -19.55 18.62
CA ARG A 180 9.91 -20.15 19.66
C ARG A 180 9.17 -19.07 20.43
N PHE A 181 7.87 -19.22 20.59
CA PHE A 181 7.03 -18.23 21.27
C PHE A 181 5.76 -18.85 21.82
N GLU A 182 5.20 -18.26 22.87
CA GLU A 182 3.90 -18.59 23.45
C GLU A 182 2.80 -17.78 22.77
N ALA A 183 1.68 -18.41 22.43
CA ALA A 183 0.49 -17.72 21.92
C ALA A 183 -0.78 -18.54 22.11
N VAL A 184 -1.93 -17.86 22.16
CA VAL A 184 -3.25 -18.49 22.26
C VAL A 184 -3.67 -19.08 20.90
N VAL A 185 -4.21 -20.31 20.92
CA VAL A 185 -4.62 -21.04 19.70
C VAL A 185 -5.64 -20.25 18.87
N LYS A 186 -6.69 -19.72 19.52
CA LYS A 186 -7.73 -18.93 18.85
C LYS A 186 -7.19 -17.69 18.14
N GLU A 187 -6.23 -16.99 18.73
CA GLU A 187 -5.65 -15.76 18.15
C GLU A 187 -4.85 -16.08 16.88
N ARG A 188 -4.09 -17.18 16.93
CA ARG A 188 -3.32 -17.68 15.79
C ARG A 188 -4.23 -18.16 14.65
N ALA A 189 -5.32 -18.85 14.99
CA ALA A 189 -6.23 -19.45 14.00
C ALA A 189 -7.25 -18.47 13.41
N LEU A 190 -7.91 -17.65 14.23
CA LEU A 190 -9.02 -16.79 13.79
C LEU A 190 -8.63 -15.34 13.51
N GLN A 191 -7.62 -14.82 14.22
CA GLN A 191 -7.15 -13.44 14.03
C GLN A 191 -5.95 -13.36 13.09
N GLY A 192 -5.40 -14.51 12.68
CA GLY A 192 -4.31 -14.58 11.71
C GLY A 192 -2.95 -14.12 12.26
N ASN A 193 -2.79 -14.07 13.59
CA ASN A 193 -1.54 -13.62 14.19
C ASN A 193 -0.38 -14.49 13.70
N GLY A 194 0.58 -13.86 13.01
CA GLY A 194 1.80 -14.50 12.51
C GLY A 194 2.76 -14.90 13.64
N CYS A 195 3.96 -15.36 13.29
CA CYS A 195 4.99 -15.63 14.29
C CYS A 195 5.31 -14.35 15.05
N LEU A 196 5.17 -14.36 16.38
CA LEU A 196 5.33 -13.15 17.20
C LEU A 196 6.76 -12.63 17.20
N VAL A 197 7.75 -13.51 17.07
CA VAL A 197 9.15 -13.13 16.87
C VAL A 197 9.34 -12.49 15.51
N CYS A 198 8.86 -13.13 14.43
CA CYS A 198 8.97 -12.56 13.10
C CYS A 198 8.34 -11.15 13.08
N ALA A 199 7.15 -10.98 13.65
CA ALA A 199 6.44 -9.70 13.69
C ALA A 199 7.08 -8.64 14.60
N GLY A 200 8.06 -9.02 15.44
CA GLY A 200 8.75 -8.12 16.37
C GLY A 200 7.99 -7.85 17.67
N TYR A 201 6.97 -8.66 17.98
CA TYR A 201 6.27 -8.61 19.28
C TYR A 201 7.04 -9.33 20.38
N VAL A 202 7.90 -10.28 20.01
CA VAL A 202 8.84 -10.97 20.91
C VAL A 202 10.24 -10.75 20.34
N ILE A 203 11.18 -10.25 21.14
CA ILE A 203 12.55 -9.96 20.70
C ILE A 203 13.50 -11.07 21.12
N ASP A 204 14.31 -11.53 20.18
CA ASP A 204 15.38 -12.49 20.38
C ASP A 204 16.60 -12.14 19.49
N ASP A 205 17.60 -13.03 19.49
CA ASP A 205 18.85 -12.88 18.76
C ASP A 205 18.68 -12.93 17.22
N THR A 206 17.49 -13.21 16.70
CA THR A 206 17.19 -13.30 15.28
C THR A 206 16.53 -12.05 14.71
N ASN A 207 15.97 -11.18 15.56
CA ASN A 207 15.18 -10.01 15.15
C ASN A 207 15.55 -8.68 15.82
N SER A 208 16.57 -8.70 16.68
CA SER A 208 17.07 -7.54 17.41
C SER A 208 17.75 -6.46 16.55
N LEU A 209 17.98 -5.30 17.17
CA LEU A 209 18.74 -4.19 16.60
C LEU A 209 20.14 -4.62 16.16
N LEU A 210 20.86 -5.37 17.01
CA LEU A 210 22.18 -5.89 16.66
C LEU A 210 22.13 -6.78 15.41
N THR A 211 21.11 -7.63 15.32
CA THR A 211 20.98 -8.62 14.25
C THR A 211 20.76 -7.97 12.89
N TRP A 212 19.84 -6.99 12.81
CA TRP A 212 19.45 -6.40 11.53
C TRP A 212 20.18 -5.09 11.19
N PHE A 213 20.72 -4.41 12.20
CA PHE A 213 21.35 -3.10 12.05
C PHE A 213 22.59 -2.97 12.97
N PRO A 214 23.62 -3.81 12.79
CA PRO A 214 24.82 -3.76 13.63
C PRO A 214 25.48 -2.37 13.65
N GLU A 215 25.56 -1.70 12.50
CA GLU A 215 26.08 -0.33 12.38
C GLU A 215 25.31 0.67 13.26
N ILE A 216 23.99 0.49 13.40
CA ILE A 216 23.15 1.37 14.22
C ILE A 216 23.29 0.99 15.69
N ALA A 217 23.39 -0.31 15.99
CA ALA A 217 23.64 -0.80 17.35
C ALA A 217 24.96 -0.26 17.91
N ASP A 218 25.99 -0.14 17.08
CA ASP A 218 27.30 0.43 17.47
C ASP A 218 27.22 1.94 17.79
N GLU A 219 26.22 2.64 17.25
CA GLU A 219 25.96 4.05 17.56
C GLU A 219 25.14 4.24 18.85
N LEU A 220 24.71 3.18 19.53
CA LEU A 220 23.92 3.29 20.77
C LEU A 220 24.81 3.76 21.94
N ASP A 221 24.48 4.92 22.52
CA ASP A 221 25.22 5.52 23.64
C ASP A 221 24.43 5.37 24.95
N ALA A 222 24.01 4.13 25.23
CA ALA A 222 23.22 3.77 26.40
C ALA A 222 23.80 2.47 27.01
N PRO A 223 24.79 2.56 27.90
CA PRO A 223 25.53 1.39 28.39
C PRO A 223 24.66 0.40 29.17
N ASP A 224 23.54 0.85 29.72
CA ASP A 224 22.59 0.01 30.47
C ASP A 224 21.66 -0.81 29.57
N LEU A 225 21.70 -0.60 28.25
CA LEU A 225 20.85 -1.29 27.28
C LEU A 225 21.64 -2.27 26.42
N ASP A 226 21.10 -3.48 26.25
CA ASP A 226 21.67 -4.49 25.36
C ASP A 226 20.99 -4.43 23.97
N PRO A 227 21.71 -4.08 22.89
CA PRO A 227 21.17 -4.04 21.53
C PRO A 227 20.57 -5.38 21.04
N ARG A 228 20.93 -6.52 21.65
CA ARG A 228 20.36 -7.85 21.36
C ARG A 228 18.91 -8.00 21.85
N ARG A 229 18.44 -7.07 22.68
CA ARG A 229 17.09 -7.07 23.25
C ARG A 229 16.23 -5.93 22.72
N LEU A 230 16.76 -5.13 21.81
CA LEU A 230 16.07 -3.96 21.28
C LEU A 230 15.31 -4.30 19.98
N PRO A 231 14.05 -3.84 19.82
CA PRO A 231 13.22 -4.12 18.65
C PRO A 231 13.65 -3.29 17.43
N THR A 232 13.36 -3.82 16.23
CA THR A 232 13.64 -3.14 14.94
C THR A 232 12.38 -2.72 14.17
N SER A 233 11.21 -3.02 14.74
CA SER A 233 9.88 -2.70 14.22
C SER A 233 9.04 -2.03 15.32
N GLN A 234 7.79 -1.68 14.97
CA GLN A 234 6.88 -0.86 15.77
C GLN A 234 6.94 -1.19 17.26
N HIS A 235 7.19 -0.16 18.08
CA HIS A 235 7.20 -0.16 19.56
C HIS A 235 8.57 -0.45 20.22
N ASN A 236 9.36 0.63 20.45
CA ASN A 236 10.54 0.61 21.35
C ASN A 236 10.21 0.37 22.83
N THR A 237 8.92 0.20 23.15
CA THR A 237 8.36 -0.22 24.43
C THR A 237 6.86 -0.42 24.19
N SER A 238 6.23 -1.39 24.86
CA SER A 238 4.76 -1.45 24.82
C SER A 238 4.21 -0.13 25.37
N ARG A 239 3.11 0.35 24.80
CA ARG A 239 2.39 1.55 25.28
C ARG A 239 2.07 1.48 26.79
N LYS A 240 2.02 0.26 27.34
CA LYS A 240 1.82 -0.05 28.76
C LYS A 240 3.05 0.23 29.62
N ALA A 241 4.26 -0.08 29.15
CA ALA A 241 5.51 0.21 29.88
C ALA A 241 5.81 1.72 29.94
N ALA A 242 5.48 2.47 28.88
CA ALA A 242 5.60 3.93 28.87
C ALA A 242 4.57 4.61 29.79
N ALA A 243 3.35 4.06 29.88
CA ALA A 243 2.30 4.53 30.77
C ALA A 243 2.62 4.29 32.26
N GLU A 244 3.24 3.15 32.59
CA GLU A 244 3.71 2.85 33.95
C GLU A 244 4.87 3.76 34.38
N ALA A 245 5.65 4.30 33.43
CA ALA A 245 6.70 5.30 33.65
C ALA A 245 6.20 6.76 33.62
N GLY A 246 4.89 7.00 33.55
CA GLY A 246 4.30 8.35 33.55
C GLY A 246 4.54 9.17 32.28
N SER A 247 5.04 8.57 31.19
CA SER A 247 5.24 9.23 29.91
C SER A 247 3.99 9.08 29.05
N ALA A 248 3.20 10.15 28.96
CA ALA A 248 2.09 10.22 28.03
C ALA A 248 2.63 10.25 26.58
N ASP A 249 2.26 9.24 25.82
CA ASP A 249 2.23 9.20 24.34
C ASP A 249 3.56 9.31 23.56
N THR A 250 4.72 9.24 24.20
CA THR A 250 6.01 9.39 23.51
C THR A 250 6.77 8.08 23.47
N TYR A 251 7.09 7.56 22.28
CA TYR A 251 8.03 6.46 22.12
C TYR A 251 9.36 6.83 22.79
N ALA A 252 9.93 5.96 23.63
CA ALA A 252 11.19 6.24 24.31
C ALA A 252 12.29 6.58 23.28
N THR A 253 12.84 7.79 23.39
CA THR A 253 14.09 8.18 22.72
C THR A 253 15.26 7.57 23.48
N LEU A 254 16.28 7.18 22.74
CA LEU A 254 17.55 6.70 23.28
C LEU A 254 18.65 7.66 22.87
N SER A 255 19.73 7.66 23.66
CA SER A 255 20.94 8.40 23.32
C SER A 255 21.78 7.65 22.30
N TRP A 256 22.27 8.37 21.29
CA TRP A 256 23.09 7.85 20.21
C TRP A 256 24.36 8.69 20.09
N ARG A 257 25.46 8.04 19.74
CA ARG A 257 26.74 8.66 19.46
C ARG A 257 27.26 8.18 18.12
N CYS A 258 27.54 9.11 17.23
CA CYS A 258 28.12 8.75 15.93
C CYS A 258 29.63 8.53 16.10
N ARG A 259 30.25 7.92 15.11
CA ARG A 259 31.72 7.75 15.02
C ARG A 259 32.55 9.04 15.17
N HIS A 260 31.92 10.22 15.02
CA HIS A 260 32.56 11.53 15.19
C HIS A 260 32.34 12.13 16.59
N GLY A 261 31.74 11.39 17.52
CA GLY A 261 31.55 11.81 18.91
C GLY A 261 30.33 12.68 19.18
N HIS A 262 29.53 13.03 18.17
CA HIS A 262 28.30 13.78 18.39
C HIS A 262 27.25 12.91 19.07
N VAL A 263 26.68 13.42 20.17
CA VAL A 263 25.56 12.79 20.89
C VAL A 263 24.23 13.43 20.47
N TRP A 264 23.20 12.61 20.24
CA TRP A 264 21.82 13.08 20.00
C TRP A 264 20.77 12.06 20.46
N GLU A 265 19.55 12.54 20.67
CA GLU A 265 18.41 11.71 21.05
C GLU A 265 17.57 11.33 19.82
N ALA A 266 17.22 10.05 19.69
CA ALA A 266 16.31 9.57 18.64
C ALA A 266 15.63 8.26 19.04
N THR A 267 14.49 7.95 18.41
CA THR A 267 13.87 6.63 18.53
C THR A 267 14.59 5.61 17.63
N ILE A 268 14.61 4.33 18.03
CA ILE A 268 15.16 3.26 17.18
C ILE A 268 14.50 3.23 15.80
N LEU A 269 13.19 3.45 15.74
CA LEU A 269 12.44 3.47 14.48
C LEU A 269 12.98 4.52 13.51
N ASN A 270 13.21 5.75 13.97
CA ASN A 270 13.75 6.83 13.13
C ASN A 270 15.17 6.47 12.65
N ARG A 271 15.98 5.89 13.53
CA ARG A 271 17.35 5.45 13.20
C ARG A 271 17.35 4.39 12.10
N VAL A 272 16.55 3.33 12.28
CA VAL A 272 16.36 2.25 11.30
C VAL A 272 15.79 2.76 9.97
N GLN A 273 14.99 3.84 9.99
CA GLN A 273 14.47 4.47 8.77
C GLN A 273 15.49 5.35 8.02
N GLY A 274 16.64 5.64 8.64
CA GLY A 274 17.76 6.34 8.04
C GLY A 274 18.04 7.74 8.60
N THR A 275 17.41 8.14 9.70
CA THR A 275 17.75 9.40 10.38
C THR A 275 19.13 9.28 11.02
N GLY A 276 20.11 10.03 10.52
CA GLY A 276 21.49 10.09 11.03
C GLY A 276 21.71 11.13 12.13
N CYS A 277 22.98 11.31 12.52
CA CYS A 277 23.39 12.42 13.36
C CYS A 277 23.06 13.76 12.68
N GLY A 278 22.24 14.60 13.31
CA GLY A 278 21.88 15.92 12.79
C GLY A 278 23.08 16.85 12.62
N LYS A 279 24.13 16.71 13.44
CA LYS A 279 25.37 17.49 13.33
C LYS A 279 26.28 17.02 12.19
N CYS A 280 26.27 15.73 11.86
CA CYS A 280 27.01 15.22 10.69
C CYS A 280 26.24 15.43 9.38
N SER A 281 24.93 15.68 9.46
CA SER A 281 24.10 15.93 8.29
C SER A 281 24.58 17.19 7.57
N THR A 282 24.95 17.03 6.30
CA THR A 282 25.23 18.15 5.39
C THR A 282 23.97 18.58 4.64
N SER A 283 22.81 18.14 5.12
CA SER A 283 21.52 18.43 4.48
C SER A 283 21.17 19.88 4.76
N GLY A 284 21.30 20.74 3.76
CA GLY A 284 21.15 22.19 3.90
C GLY A 284 22.32 22.98 3.31
N ILE A 285 23.50 22.38 3.19
CA ILE A 285 24.72 23.04 2.69
C ILE A 285 25.11 22.44 1.33
N SER A 286 25.24 23.30 0.32
CA SER A 286 25.70 22.89 -1.02
C SER A 286 27.21 23.05 -1.20
N LYS A 287 27.82 22.35 -2.17
CA LYS A 287 29.25 22.53 -2.48
C LYS A 287 29.51 23.91 -3.10
N GLU A 288 28.53 24.40 -3.83
CA GLU A 288 28.52 25.71 -4.46
C GLU A 288 28.55 26.81 -3.39
N GLN A 289 27.72 26.69 -2.35
CA GLN A 289 27.77 27.55 -1.16
C GLN A 289 29.14 27.51 -0.49
N VAL A 290 29.69 26.32 -0.21
CA VAL A 290 31.02 26.20 0.42
C VAL A 290 32.09 26.89 -0.42
N ARG A 291 32.07 26.73 -1.75
CA ARG A 291 33.02 27.37 -2.64
C ARG A 291 32.89 28.89 -2.63
N LEU A 292 31.66 29.41 -2.64
CA LEU A 292 31.43 30.85 -2.52
C LEU A 292 31.97 31.40 -1.18
N VAL A 293 31.66 30.75 -0.07
CA VAL A 293 32.11 31.17 1.26
C VAL A 293 33.64 31.12 1.36
N ALA A 294 34.27 30.08 0.80
CA ALA A 294 35.72 29.96 0.76
C ALA A 294 36.37 31.09 -0.04
N GLU A 295 35.86 31.43 -1.22
CA GLU A 295 36.36 32.56 -2.01
C GLU A 295 36.20 33.89 -1.26
N LEU A 296 35.04 34.13 -0.65
CA LEU A 296 34.81 35.34 0.12
C LEU A 296 35.71 35.43 1.35
N SER A 297 36.03 34.29 2.00
CA SER A 297 36.96 34.28 3.14
C SER A 297 38.39 34.72 2.81
N GLY A 298 38.74 34.78 1.52
CA GLY A 298 39.99 35.37 1.03
C GLY A 298 39.96 36.89 0.89
N LEU A 299 38.77 37.49 0.85
CA LEU A 299 38.55 38.92 0.65
C LEU A 299 38.08 39.64 1.93
N ILE A 300 37.35 38.92 2.80
CA ILE A 300 36.74 39.41 4.03
C ILE A 300 36.83 38.36 5.14
N ASP A 301 36.92 38.80 6.39
CA ASP A 301 37.16 37.91 7.53
C ASP A 301 35.93 37.05 7.83
N LEU A 302 36.05 35.72 7.70
CA LEU A 302 34.99 34.78 8.09
C LEU A 302 34.91 34.68 9.63
N VAL A 303 33.73 34.88 10.20
CA VAL A 303 33.51 34.73 11.65
C VAL A 303 33.56 33.25 12.03
N PRO A 304 34.44 32.82 12.94
CA PRO A 304 34.51 31.42 13.37
C PRO A 304 33.22 30.95 14.06
N LEU A 305 32.88 29.67 13.89
CA LEU A 305 31.76 29.05 14.59
C LEU A 305 32.09 28.81 16.07
N THR A 306 31.09 28.92 16.94
CA THR A 306 31.21 28.65 18.39
C THR A 306 31.66 27.22 18.69
N SER A 307 31.39 26.28 17.79
CA SER A 307 31.85 24.90 17.88
C SER A 307 32.29 24.44 16.50
N ARG A 308 33.61 24.30 16.34
CA ARG A 308 34.23 23.80 15.11
C ARG A 308 33.83 22.36 14.84
N ASP A 309 33.59 22.02 13.58
CA ASP A 309 33.30 20.65 13.16
C ASP A 309 34.50 19.73 13.46
N PRO A 310 34.32 18.67 14.28
CA PRO A 310 35.40 17.77 14.67
C PRO A 310 35.96 16.94 13.50
N ARG A 311 35.31 16.95 12.32
CA ARG A 311 35.83 16.30 11.11
C ARG A 311 36.99 17.07 10.47
N LEU A 312 37.15 18.36 10.76
CA LEU A 312 38.08 19.23 10.05
C LEU A 312 39.52 19.05 10.56
N PRO A 313 40.51 18.76 9.69
CA PRO A 313 41.93 18.78 10.05
C PRO A 313 42.37 20.16 10.54
N ASP A 314 43.41 20.21 11.38
CA ASP A 314 43.99 21.49 11.83
C ASP A 314 44.34 22.40 10.64
N GLY A 315 44.00 23.68 10.75
CA GLY A 315 44.24 24.69 9.70
C GLY A 315 43.18 24.75 8.59
N VAL A 316 42.23 23.80 8.53
CA VAL A 316 41.08 23.90 7.61
C VAL A 316 39.99 24.77 8.22
N LEU A 317 39.56 25.81 7.49
CA LEU A 317 38.46 26.68 7.90
C LEU A 317 37.12 25.93 7.90
N ASP A 318 36.25 26.33 8.80
CA ASP A 318 34.91 25.76 8.92
C ASP A 318 33.91 26.62 8.15
N PHE A 319 33.37 26.06 7.07
CA PHE A 319 32.40 26.71 6.19
C PHE A 319 30.96 26.24 6.43
N ALA A 320 30.67 25.68 7.61
CA ALA A 320 29.31 25.34 7.98
C ALA A 320 28.47 26.58 8.29
N SER A 321 27.15 26.47 8.12
CA SER A 321 26.20 27.55 8.42
C SER A 321 26.25 27.97 9.90
N HIS A 322 26.17 29.28 10.14
CA HIS A 322 26.03 29.88 11.46
C HIS A 322 24.62 29.69 11.99
N ARG A 323 24.52 29.44 13.30
CA ARG A 323 23.25 29.41 14.02
C ARG A 323 23.14 30.63 14.92
N LEU A 324 22.28 31.57 14.53
CA LEU A 324 22.08 32.84 15.21
C LEU A 324 20.82 32.78 16.07
N THR A 325 20.95 32.98 17.38
CA THR A 325 19.81 32.98 18.31
C THR A 325 19.15 34.35 18.33
N VAL A 326 17.89 34.42 17.89
CA VAL A 326 17.08 35.64 17.92
C VAL A 326 16.48 35.85 19.32
N PRO A 327 16.64 37.04 19.93
CA PRO A 327 15.99 37.38 21.18
C PRO A 327 14.46 37.26 21.08
N PRO A 328 13.77 36.77 22.14
CA PRO A 328 12.32 36.55 22.11
C PRO A 328 11.49 37.76 21.65
N GLU A 329 11.92 38.98 22.00
CA GLU A 329 11.28 40.26 21.67
C GLU A 329 11.32 40.60 20.18
N HIS A 330 12.32 40.09 19.45
CA HIS A 330 12.47 40.28 18.00
C HIS A 330 11.94 39.09 17.19
N LYS A 331 11.58 37.97 17.85
CA LYS A 331 11.15 36.74 17.18
C LYS A 331 9.68 36.83 16.72
N PRO A 332 9.39 36.74 15.41
CA PRO A 332 8.01 36.71 14.92
C PRO A 332 7.20 35.53 15.47
N ALA A 333 5.91 35.73 15.74
CA ALA A 333 5.03 34.69 16.30
C ALA A 333 4.90 33.45 15.42
N HIS A 334 5.02 33.60 14.09
CA HIS A 334 4.95 32.49 13.13
C HIS A 334 6.26 31.68 13.04
N TRP A 335 7.35 32.14 13.68
CA TRP A 335 8.61 31.40 13.72
C TRP A 335 8.58 30.30 14.78
N ARG A 336 8.79 29.06 14.34
CA ARG A 336 8.81 27.91 15.25
C ARG A 336 10.02 27.93 16.19
N TYR A 337 11.20 28.26 15.67
CA TYR A 337 12.46 28.23 16.41
C TYR A 337 13.02 29.63 16.61
N LYS A 338 13.80 29.82 17.69
CA LYS A 338 14.54 31.06 17.96
C LYS A 338 15.90 31.10 17.26
N ASP A 339 16.44 29.94 16.94
CA ASP A 339 17.70 29.80 16.25
C ASP A 339 17.47 29.83 14.74
N VAL A 340 18.12 30.78 14.07
CA VAL A 340 18.07 31.00 12.63
C VAL A 340 19.38 30.55 12.02
N GLU A 341 19.32 29.76 10.96
CA GLU A 341 20.49 29.36 10.19
C GLU A 341 20.83 30.45 9.17
N VAL A 342 22.10 30.84 9.10
CA VAL A 342 22.67 31.73 8.07
C VAL A 342 23.92 31.09 7.48
N ASP A 343 24.05 31.04 6.16
CA ASP A 343 25.06 30.21 5.48
C ASP A 343 26.50 30.59 5.79
N ALA A 344 26.78 31.88 6.02
CA ALA A 344 28.03 32.36 6.57
C ALA A 344 27.85 33.74 7.21
N VAL A 345 28.73 34.08 8.15
CA VAL A 345 28.83 35.44 8.73
C VAL A 345 30.26 35.93 8.57
N PHE A 346 30.42 37.13 8.04
CA PHE A 346 31.68 37.81 7.84
C PHE A 346 31.77 39.07 8.71
N GLN A 347 33.01 39.44 9.02
CA GLN A 347 33.36 40.64 9.74
C GLN A 347 34.06 41.60 8.77
N LEU A 348 33.50 42.81 8.63
CA LEU A 348 34.10 43.90 7.88
C LEU A 348 34.81 44.88 8.84
N PRO A 349 35.61 45.83 8.32
CA PRO A 349 36.20 46.90 9.11
C PRO A 349 35.16 47.67 9.95
N HIS A 350 35.63 48.30 11.02
CA HIS A 350 34.80 49.08 11.97
C HIS A 350 33.71 48.27 12.69
N GLY A 351 33.84 46.93 12.73
CA GLY A 351 32.96 46.07 13.51
C GLY A 351 31.66 45.67 12.81
N VAL A 352 31.48 46.01 11.53
CA VAL A 352 30.28 45.67 10.75
C VAL A 352 30.20 44.15 10.48
N ARG A 353 29.11 43.51 10.91
CA ARG A 353 28.83 42.08 10.73
C ARG A 353 27.87 41.85 9.57
N VAL A 354 28.26 41.04 8.61
CA VAL A 354 27.46 40.77 7.41
C VAL A 354 27.15 39.28 7.30
N GLY A 355 25.87 38.94 7.20
CA GLY A 355 25.43 37.57 6.90
C GLY A 355 25.33 37.32 5.40
N LEU A 356 25.53 36.08 4.99
CA LEU A 356 25.38 35.60 3.61
C LEU A 356 24.34 34.46 3.58
N GLU A 357 23.45 34.52 2.60
CA GLU A 357 22.52 33.44 2.21
C GLU A 357 22.74 33.07 0.75
N TYR A 358 22.93 31.79 0.49
CA TYR A 358 23.03 31.20 -0.83
C TYR A 358 21.68 30.60 -1.25
N ASP A 359 20.95 31.35 -2.09
CA ASP A 359 19.64 30.95 -2.58
C ASP A 359 19.77 30.21 -3.92
N GLY A 360 20.02 28.90 -3.84
CA GLY A 360 20.19 27.98 -4.98
C GLY A 360 18.88 27.39 -5.55
N ALA A 361 18.88 26.91 -6.81
CA ALA A 361 17.78 26.13 -7.40
C ALA A 361 17.39 24.88 -6.58
N PHE A 362 18.33 24.34 -5.80
CA PHE A 362 18.10 23.24 -4.85
C PHE A 362 17.13 23.60 -3.71
N HIS A 363 16.97 24.89 -3.38
CA HIS A 363 16.13 25.39 -2.29
C HIS A 363 14.72 25.81 -2.72
N HIS A 364 14.40 25.75 -4.02
CA HIS A 364 13.09 26.10 -4.58
C HIS A 364 12.39 24.90 -5.24
N SER A 365 12.18 23.81 -4.48
CA SER A 365 11.18 22.81 -4.87
C SER A 365 9.78 23.31 -4.52
N ALA A 366 8.84 23.21 -5.47
CA ALA A 366 7.55 23.92 -5.53
C ALA A 366 6.48 23.57 -4.45
N ARG A 367 6.88 23.17 -3.24
CA ARG A 367 5.98 22.90 -2.11
C ARG A 367 6.41 23.68 -0.87
N GLN A 368 6.05 24.96 -0.79
CA GLN A 368 5.65 25.66 0.44
C GLN A 368 5.44 27.16 0.15
N ARG A 369 4.17 27.62 0.12
CA ARG A 369 3.84 29.06 0.15
C ARG A 369 4.20 29.71 1.50
N ASP A 370 4.30 28.91 2.56
CA ASP A 370 4.57 29.38 3.94
C ASP A 370 6.03 29.81 4.20
N ARG A 371 6.98 29.44 3.34
CA ARG A 371 8.40 29.75 3.57
C ARG A 371 8.80 31.14 3.05
N ARG A 372 8.04 31.71 2.11
CA ARG A 372 8.36 33.03 1.51
C ARG A 372 8.30 34.15 2.54
N GLN A 373 7.31 34.12 3.44
CA GLN A 373 7.21 35.10 4.52
C GLN A 373 8.41 34.99 5.48
N TYR A 374 8.80 33.77 5.83
CA TYR A 374 9.98 33.53 6.69
C TYR A 374 11.27 34.10 6.07
N GLU A 375 11.54 33.81 4.79
CA GLU A 375 12.75 34.31 4.11
C GLU A 375 12.74 35.84 3.96
N ASN A 376 11.58 36.44 3.66
CA ASN A 376 11.45 37.90 3.57
C ASN A 376 11.69 38.59 4.93
N ASP A 377 11.16 38.01 6.03
CA ASP A 377 11.31 38.55 7.39
C ASP A 377 12.72 38.37 7.96
N LYS A 378 13.47 37.36 7.48
CA LYS A 378 14.77 36.95 8.04
C LYS A 378 15.77 38.10 8.10
N SER A 379 15.93 38.84 7.01
CA SER A 379 16.83 40.01 6.94
C SER A 379 16.45 41.09 7.96
N ARG A 380 15.17 41.48 7.97
CA ARG A 380 14.62 42.48 8.88
C ARG A 380 14.85 42.08 10.34
N VAL A 381 14.50 40.85 10.71
CA VAL A 381 14.59 40.36 12.09
C VAL A 381 16.05 40.32 12.57
N LEU A 382 16.98 39.81 11.77
CA LEU A 382 18.39 39.71 12.17
C LEU A 382 19.06 41.09 12.29
N VAL A 383 18.66 42.05 11.44
CA VAL A 383 19.16 43.43 11.49
C VAL A 383 18.55 44.23 12.63
N GLU A 384 17.23 44.19 12.80
CA GLU A 384 16.53 44.89 13.89
C GLU A 384 16.93 44.37 15.28
N ALA A 385 17.27 43.09 15.39
CA ALA A 385 17.80 42.49 16.61
C ALA A 385 19.27 42.84 16.90
N GLY A 386 19.94 43.59 16.01
CA GLY A 386 21.36 43.95 16.14
C GLY A 386 22.31 42.76 16.05
N ILE A 387 21.88 41.65 15.45
CA ILE A 387 22.70 40.43 15.31
C ILE A 387 23.64 40.56 14.10
N LEU A 388 23.12 41.14 13.01
CA LEU A 388 23.83 41.46 11.78
C LEU A 388 23.57 42.93 11.40
N ASP A 389 24.52 43.58 10.75
CA ASP A 389 24.34 44.91 10.17
C ASP A 389 23.78 44.86 8.75
N LEU A 390 23.99 43.73 8.05
CA LEU A 390 23.47 43.48 6.71
C LEU A 390 23.31 41.98 6.46
N LEU A 391 22.23 41.58 5.78
CA LEU A 391 22.10 40.24 5.20
C LEU A 391 22.21 40.34 3.68
N ILE A 392 23.03 39.49 3.07
CA ILE A 392 23.21 39.40 1.62
C ILE A 392 22.55 38.12 1.11
N HIS A 393 21.68 38.23 0.11
CA HIS A 393 21.13 37.09 -0.60
C HIS A 393 21.76 36.96 -1.99
N VAL A 394 22.48 35.85 -2.22
CA VAL A 394 23.02 35.49 -3.53
C VAL A 394 22.02 34.59 -4.23
N ARG A 395 21.31 35.13 -5.23
CA ARG A 395 20.23 34.44 -5.94
C ARG A 395 20.72 33.92 -7.28
N ILE A 396 20.80 32.59 -7.43
CA ILE A 396 21.33 31.96 -8.65
C ILE A 396 20.21 31.59 -9.64
N GLY A 397 20.36 32.02 -10.90
CA GLY A 397 19.39 31.73 -11.96
C GLY A 397 18.12 32.58 -11.89
N ASP A 398 17.02 32.05 -12.42
CA ASP A 398 15.74 32.76 -12.55
C ASP A 398 14.83 32.47 -11.34
N LEU A 399 15.15 33.10 -10.21
CA LEU A 399 14.38 32.96 -8.96
C LEU A 399 13.31 34.05 -8.84
N PRO A 400 12.17 33.76 -8.18
CA PRO A 400 11.14 34.76 -7.94
C PRO A 400 11.69 35.98 -7.20
N GLU A 401 11.14 37.15 -7.50
CA GLU A 401 11.50 38.39 -6.84
C GLU A 401 11.30 38.29 -5.32
N MET A 402 12.26 38.87 -4.58
CA MET A 402 12.31 38.85 -3.13
C MET A 402 12.12 40.26 -2.59
N GLU A 403 11.14 40.44 -1.72
CA GLU A 403 10.84 41.71 -1.06
C GLU A 403 11.65 41.79 0.25
N ALA A 404 12.95 42.09 0.14
CA ALA A 404 13.86 42.18 1.28
C ALA A 404 14.55 43.57 1.35
N PRO A 405 13.84 44.63 1.78
CA PRO A 405 14.39 46.00 1.81
C PRO A 405 15.54 46.17 2.80
N HIS A 406 15.67 45.27 3.77
CA HIS A 406 16.75 45.24 4.76
C HIS A 406 17.92 44.33 4.35
N ALA A 407 17.91 43.84 3.10
CA ALA A 407 18.96 42.97 2.57
C ALA A 407 19.58 43.55 1.30
N LEU A 408 20.78 43.06 0.98
CA LEU A 408 21.39 43.26 -0.34
C LEU A 408 21.14 42.02 -1.19
N VAL A 409 20.36 42.15 -2.26
CA VAL A 409 20.00 41.05 -3.15
C VAL A 409 20.88 41.08 -4.38
N ILE A 410 21.64 40.00 -4.62
CA ILE A 410 22.61 39.90 -5.70
C ILE A 410 22.21 38.75 -6.60
N ALA A 411 21.71 39.08 -7.79
CA ALA A 411 21.35 38.10 -8.80
C ALA A 411 22.58 37.69 -9.61
N VAL A 412 22.80 36.38 -9.75
CA VAL A 412 23.91 35.81 -10.52
C VAL A 412 23.39 34.75 -11.51
N PRO A 413 23.99 34.62 -12.70
CA PRO A 413 23.56 33.63 -13.69
C PRO A 413 23.57 32.19 -13.16
N GLU A 414 22.70 31.32 -13.69
CA GLU A 414 22.56 29.92 -13.23
C GLU A 414 23.88 29.13 -13.24
N ARG A 415 24.78 29.45 -14.18
CA ARG A 415 26.10 28.80 -14.33
C ARG A 415 27.25 29.64 -13.80
N ALA A 416 26.98 30.61 -12.92
CA ALA A 416 28.01 31.46 -12.36
C ALA A 416 29.03 30.63 -11.57
N THR A 417 30.31 30.81 -11.86
CA THR A 417 31.41 30.19 -11.11
C THR A 417 31.53 30.80 -9.72
N ALA A 418 32.21 30.12 -8.78
CA ALA A 418 32.48 30.68 -7.45
C ALA A 418 33.18 32.05 -7.53
N TYR A 419 34.11 32.20 -8.47
CA TYR A 419 34.74 33.48 -8.80
C TYR A 419 33.70 34.55 -9.17
N GLN A 420 32.83 34.28 -10.14
CA GLN A 420 31.81 35.26 -10.58
C GLN A 420 30.84 35.64 -9.46
N GLN A 421 30.46 34.67 -8.62
CA GLN A 421 29.59 34.92 -7.47
C GLN A 421 30.29 35.80 -6.42
N ALA A 422 31.51 35.43 -6.02
CA ALA A 422 32.30 36.19 -5.05
C ALA A 422 32.64 37.60 -5.56
N SER A 423 32.96 37.75 -6.85
CA SER A 423 33.19 39.05 -7.48
C SER A 423 31.96 39.96 -7.40
N ALA A 424 30.76 39.40 -7.64
CA ALA A 424 29.52 40.16 -7.55
C ALA A 424 29.22 40.60 -6.11
N VAL A 425 29.39 39.69 -5.15
CA VAL A 425 29.20 39.97 -3.71
C VAL A 425 30.19 41.02 -3.23
N ALA A 426 31.49 40.82 -3.48
CA ALA A 426 32.54 41.71 -3.02
C ALA A 426 32.45 43.10 -3.65
N SER A 427 32.08 43.20 -4.94
CA SER A 427 31.84 44.51 -5.59
C SER A 427 30.64 45.24 -5.00
N ALA A 428 29.54 44.53 -4.72
CA ALA A 428 28.37 45.12 -4.11
C ALA A 428 28.63 45.57 -2.67
N LEU A 429 29.47 44.81 -1.93
CA LEU A 429 29.99 45.20 -0.62
C LEU A 429 30.86 46.45 -0.70
N SER A 430 31.86 46.51 -1.59
CA SER A 430 32.68 47.71 -1.81
C SER A 430 31.84 48.95 -2.13
N ALA A 431 30.80 48.80 -2.96
CA ALA A 431 29.96 49.93 -3.34
C ALA A 431 29.22 50.54 -2.13
N ARG A 432 28.88 49.72 -1.13
CA ARG A 432 28.20 50.17 0.09
C ARG A 432 29.17 50.52 1.22
N PHE A 433 30.28 49.80 1.30
CA PHE A 433 31.32 49.91 2.30
C PHE A 433 32.68 49.93 1.59
N PRO A 434 33.18 51.12 1.20
CA PRO A 434 34.37 51.24 0.35
C PRO A 434 35.62 50.52 0.88
N GLU A 435 35.75 50.38 2.20
CA GLU A 435 36.90 49.72 2.84
C GLU A 435 36.68 48.22 3.08
N ALA A 436 35.53 47.65 2.70
CA ALA A 436 35.16 46.28 3.05
C ALA A 436 36.10 45.22 2.46
N THR A 437 36.60 45.43 1.25
CA THR A 437 37.31 44.42 0.44
C THR A 437 38.56 45.04 -0.18
N PRO A 438 39.59 45.36 0.62
CA PRO A 438 40.79 46.07 0.16
C PRO A 438 41.57 45.33 -0.95
N GLY A 439 41.39 44.00 -1.07
CA GLY A 439 41.99 43.18 -2.14
C GLY A 439 41.14 43.02 -3.40
N LEU A 440 39.99 43.69 -3.52
CA LEU A 440 39.02 43.45 -4.59
C LEU A 440 39.61 43.66 -5.99
N ASP A 441 40.31 44.77 -6.23
CA ASP A 441 40.86 45.08 -7.56
C ASP A 441 41.85 44.01 -8.02
N ALA A 442 42.73 43.56 -7.12
CA ALA A 442 43.69 42.50 -7.40
C ALA A 442 42.99 41.16 -7.70
N TYR A 443 41.93 40.85 -6.95
CA TYR A 443 41.12 39.65 -7.15
C TYR A 443 40.39 39.67 -8.50
N LEU A 444 39.73 40.77 -8.85
CA LEU A 444 39.04 40.95 -10.13
C LEU A 444 40.00 40.87 -11.32
N ASN A 445 41.22 41.39 -11.17
CA ASN A 445 42.26 41.30 -12.21
C ASN A 445 42.77 39.86 -12.40
N GLY A 446 42.71 39.02 -11.36
CA GLY A 446 43.12 37.61 -11.44
C GLY A 446 42.19 36.73 -12.27
N GLY A 447 40.91 37.11 -12.44
CA GLY A 447 39.97 36.48 -13.37
C GLY A 447 39.55 35.04 -13.06
N THR A 448 39.99 34.47 -11.92
CA THR A 448 39.80 33.07 -11.53
C THR A 448 39.66 32.91 -10.02
N ALA A 449 39.08 31.79 -9.59
CA ALA A 449 38.90 31.44 -8.18
C ALA A 449 40.26 31.14 -7.52
N GLN A 450 40.49 31.64 -6.29
CA GLN A 450 41.78 31.58 -5.60
C GLN A 450 41.77 30.65 -4.37
N HIS A 451 40.59 30.30 -3.85
CA HIS A 451 40.38 29.55 -2.61
C HIS A 451 39.67 28.20 -2.82
N GLU A 452 39.67 27.70 -4.06
CA GLU A 452 39.06 26.40 -4.41
C GLU A 452 39.70 25.24 -3.63
N ALA A 453 41.01 25.29 -3.36
CA ALA A 453 41.71 24.29 -2.55
C ALA A 453 41.23 24.26 -1.08
N ALA A 454 40.90 25.41 -0.50
CA ALA A 454 40.36 25.49 0.86
C ALA A 454 38.94 24.90 0.92
N ALA A 455 38.11 25.23 -0.08
CA ALA A 455 36.78 24.62 -0.23
C ALA A 455 36.87 23.10 -0.38
N ASP A 456 37.77 22.60 -1.23
CA ASP A 456 37.94 21.17 -1.46
C ASP A 456 38.46 20.43 -0.22
N ALA A 457 39.33 21.06 0.58
CA ALA A 457 39.79 20.51 1.87
C ALA A 457 38.62 20.34 2.85
N TYR A 458 37.78 21.36 3.01
CA TYR A 458 36.56 21.28 3.82
C TYR A 458 35.58 20.24 3.27
N ILE A 459 35.30 20.26 1.95
CA ILE A 459 34.39 19.30 1.30
C ILE A 459 34.87 17.87 1.54
N THR A 460 36.17 17.63 1.38
CA THR A 460 36.76 16.31 1.58
C THR A 460 36.68 15.85 3.03
N ALA A 461 36.91 16.74 4.00
CA ALA A 461 36.82 16.42 5.41
C ALA A 461 35.36 16.13 5.85
N VAL A 462 34.40 16.92 5.37
CA VAL A 462 33.00 16.89 5.82
C VAL A 462 32.16 15.85 5.07
N TRP A 463 32.35 15.71 3.75
CA TRP A 463 31.65 14.75 2.90
C TRP A 463 32.45 13.46 2.61
N GLY A 464 33.72 13.37 3.06
CA GLY A 464 34.68 12.32 2.68
C GLY A 464 35.37 12.64 1.34
N GLU A 465 36.35 11.82 0.91
CA GLU A 465 36.90 11.89 -0.46
C GLU A 465 35.74 12.13 -1.42
N LEU A 466 35.84 13.19 -2.25
CA LEU A 466 34.89 13.45 -3.32
C LEU A 466 34.59 12.10 -3.93
N ARG A 467 33.37 11.54 -3.69
CA ARG A 467 33.00 10.26 -4.30
C ARG A 467 33.38 10.44 -5.75
N PRO A 468 34.38 9.73 -6.28
CA PRO A 468 34.72 9.87 -7.70
C PRO A 468 33.39 9.67 -8.40
N PRO A 469 32.97 10.66 -9.23
CA PRO A 469 31.60 10.75 -9.72
C PRO A 469 31.20 9.35 -10.07
N ARG A 470 30.23 8.80 -9.31
CA ARG A 470 29.95 7.35 -9.19
C ARG A 470 30.47 6.72 -10.45
N ARG A 471 31.65 6.07 -10.45
CA ARG A 471 32.21 5.54 -11.71
C ARG A 471 31.04 4.79 -12.30
N LYS A 472 30.45 5.31 -13.39
CA LYS A 472 29.45 4.56 -14.14
C LYS A 472 30.20 3.25 -14.32
N PRO A 473 29.70 2.13 -13.76
CA PRO A 473 30.48 0.91 -13.65
C PRO A 473 31.17 0.78 -14.99
N LYS A 474 32.51 0.81 -14.97
CA LYS A 474 33.35 0.80 -16.18
C LYS A 474 32.64 -0.20 -17.06
N LYS A 475 32.07 0.22 -18.20
CA LYS A 475 31.26 -0.68 -19.03
C LYS A 475 32.19 -1.87 -19.28
N THR A 476 32.03 -2.94 -18.50
CA THR A 476 32.35 -4.29 -18.92
C THR A 476 31.69 -4.35 -20.27
N ALA A 477 32.51 -4.54 -21.30
CA ALA A 477 32.20 -4.40 -22.72
C ALA A 477 30.69 -4.32 -23.00
N PRO A 478 30.22 -3.31 -23.77
CA PRO A 478 28.80 -2.97 -23.90
C PRO A 478 27.98 -4.24 -23.78
N PRO A 479 27.13 -4.40 -22.74
CA PRO A 479 26.46 -5.66 -22.51
C PRO A 479 25.85 -6.03 -23.83
N THR A 480 26.21 -7.20 -24.35
CA THR A 480 25.59 -7.75 -25.56
C THR A 480 24.11 -7.49 -25.36
N PRO A 481 23.49 -6.60 -26.17
CA PRO A 481 22.16 -6.10 -25.85
C PRO A 481 21.31 -7.33 -25.62
N ARG A 482 20.74 -7.46 -24.41
CA ARG A 482 19.92 -8.63 -24.05
C ARG A 482 18.96 -8.83 -25.21
N ARG A 483 19.07 -9.97 -25.88
CA ARG A 483 18.25 -10.29 -27.05
C ARG A 483 16.80 -10.07 -26.62
N LEU A 484 16.11 -9.13 -27.25
CA LEU A 484 14.74 -8.83 -26.91
C LEU A 484 13.91 -10.08 -27.21
N SER A 485 13.09 -10.52 -26.25
CA SER A 485 12.30 -11.73 -26.41
C SER A 485 11.02 -11.43 -27.19
N PRO A 486 10.78 -12.09 -28.33
CA PRO A 486 9.52 -11.95 -29.06
C PRO A 486 8.38 -12.57 -28.26
N THR A 487 7.27 -11.86 -28.15
CA THR A 487 6.01 -12.38 -27.60
C THR A 487 4.99 -12.58 -28.71
N ALA A 488 4.11 -13.56 -28.55
CA ALA A 488 3.03 -13.80 -29.49
C ALA A 488 2.00 -12.65 -29.44
N PRO A 489 1.35 -12.32 -30.57
CA PRO A 489 0.15 -11.49 -30.58
C PRO A 489 -0.96 -12.12 -29.74
N HIS A 490 -1.88 -11.29 -29.24
CA HIS A 490 -3.13 -11.76 -28.63
C HIS A 490 -3.92 -12.65 -29.63
N THR A 491 -4.69 -13.63 -29.13
CA THR A 491 -5.42 -14.61 -29.96
C THR A 491 -6.32 -13.95 -31.02
N ASP A 492 -6.97 -12.85 -30.67
CA ASP A 492 -7.91 -12.12 -31.54
C ASP A 492 -7.24 -11.03 -32.40
N SER A 493 -5.92 -11.08 -32.57
CA SER A 493 -5.15 -10.10 -33.33
C SER A 493 -5.07 -10.49 -34.81
N LEU A 494 -5.31 -9.53 -35.70
CA LEU A 494 -5.03 -9.63 -37.14
C LEU A 494 -3.57 -9.34 -37.48
N LEU A 495 -2.72 -9.10 -36.48
CA LEU A 495 -1.32 -8.70 -36.66
C LEU A 495 -0.39 -9.91 -36.54
N SER A 496 0.26 -10.26 -37.63
CA SER A 496 1.30 -11.28 -37.70
C SER A 496 2.69 -10.63 -37.68
N PRO A 497 3.61 -11.01 -36.78
CA PRO A 497 4.92 -10.38 -36.69
C PRO A 497 5.78 -10.71 -37.92
N VAL A 498 6.47 -9.70 -38.47
CA VAL A 498 7.38 -9.84 -39.62
C VAL A 498 8.81 -9.41 -39.34
N SER A 499 9.10 -8.90 -38.13
CA SER A 499 10.45 -8.61 -37.66
C SER A 499 10.70 -9.12 -36.24
N GLU A 500 11.97 -9.16 -35.84
CA GLU A 500 12.37 -9.32 -34.43
C GLU A 500 12.09 -8.02 -33.67
N PRO A 501 11.74 -8.06 -32.38
CA PRO A 501 11.50 -6.85 -31.60
C PRO A 501 12.77 -5.99 -31.49
N TYR A 502 12.59 -4.67 -31.57
CA TYR A 502 13.65 -3.67 -31.47
C TYR A 502 13.21 -2.52 -30.57
N ARG A 503 14.18 -1.74 -30.08
CA ARG A 503 13.88 -0.55 -29.26
C ARG A 503 13.35 0.56 -30.14
N ASN A 504 12.32 1.25 -29.67
CA ASN A 504 11.78 2.41 -30.36
C ASN A 504 12.87 3.52 -30.46
N PRO A 505 13.21 4.00 -31.67
CA PRO A 505 14.23 5.03 -31.88
C PRO A 505 13.93 6.38 -31.21
N VAL A 506 12.64 6.67 -31.00
CA VAL A 506 12.16 7.92 -30.40
C VAL A 506 11.98 7.79 -28.89
N ASN A 507 11.51 6.63 -28.42
CA ASN A 507 11.31 6.33 -27.00
C ASN A 507 12.01 5.02 -26.60
N PRO A 508 13.29 5.03 -26.18
CA PRO A 508 14.10 3.82 -25.97
C PRO A 508 13.58 2.82 -24.92
N ASP A 509 12.63 3.25 -24.07
CA ASP A 509 11.96 2.42 -23.06
C ASP A 509 10.87 1.52 -23.65
N GLU A 510 10.41 1.79 -24.88
CA GLU A 510 9.43 0.97 -25.59
C GLU A 510 10.10 -0.09 -26.48
N ILE A 511 9.55 -1.30 -26.43
CA ILE A 511 9.91 -2.38 -27.35
C ILE A 511 8.83 -2.42 -28.44
N ILE A 512 9.23 -2.11 -29.67
CA ILE A 512 8.36 -2.13 -30.85
C ILE A 512 8.72 -3.30 -31.76
N ARG A 513 7.77 -3.68 -32.60
CA ARG A 513 7.91 -4.78 -33.55
C ARG A 513 7.08 -4.47 -34.79
N ASP A 514 7.53 -4.98 -35.93
CA ASP A 514 6.81 -4.80 -37.18
C ASP A 514 5.85 -5.95 -37.41
N TYR A 515 4.63 -5.60 -37.83
CA TYR A 515 3.55 -6.53 -38.07
C TYR A 515 2.99 -6.36 -39.47
N ARG A 516 2.54 -7.45 -40.06
CA ARG A 516 1.66 -7.47 -41.22
C ARG A 516 0.24 -7.72 -40.75
N CYS A 517 -0.70 -6.93 -41.23
CA CYS A 517 -2.11 -7.09 -40.89
C CYS A 517 -2.80 -7.96 -41.95
N ASP A 518 -3.66 -8.89 -41.53
CA ASP A 518 -4.39 -9.80 -42.43
C ASP A 518 -5.55 -9.12 -43.19
N CYS A 519 -5.67 -7.79 -43.10
CA CYS A 519 -6.76 -7.04 -43.74
C CYS A 519 -6.51 -6.74 -45.23
N GLY A 520 -5.44 -7.29 -45.81
CA GLY A 520 -5.05 -7.06 -47.20
C GLY A 520 -4.29 -5.74 -47.43
N ASN A 521 -4.00 -4.94 -46.39
CA ASN A 521 -3.09 -3.80 -46.54
C ASN A 521 -1.64 -4.33 -46.60
N PRO A 522 -0.89 -4.10 -47.69
CA PRO A 522 0.48 -4.59 -47.82
C PRO A 522 1.49 -3.86 -46.93
N GLU A 523 1.11 -2.71 -46.35
CA GLU A 523 1.98 -1.91 -45.50
C GLU A 523 2.37 -2.59 -44.19
N ILE A 524 3.61 -2.35 -43.78
CA ILE A 524 4.13 -2.79 -42.49
C ILE A 524 3.62 -1.84 -41.40
N PHE A 525 3.03 -2.43 -40.36
CA PHE A 525 2.50 -1.72 -39.21
C PHE A 525 3.40 -1.93 -37.99
N THR A 526 4.07 -0.88 -37.56
CA THR A 526 4.95 -0.92 -36.37
C THR A 526 4.15 -0.57 -35.12
N ALA A 527 4.23 -1.43 -34.09
CA ALA A 527 3.51 -1.23 -32.84
C ALA A 527 4.33 -1.70 -31.63
N VAL A 528 3.98 -1.19 -30.45
CA VAL A 528 4.57 -1.62 -29.17
C VAL A 528 4.18 -3.08 -28.90
N GLN A 529 5.17 -3.96 -28.77
CA GLN A 529 4.97 -5.41 -28.68
C GLN A 529 4.03 -5.81 -27.53
N SER A 530 4.18 -5.17 -26.36
CA SER A 530 3.33 -5.46 -25.19
C SER A 530 1.86 -5.10 -25.41
N GLN A 531 1.56 -4.10 -26.24
CA GLN A 531 0.18 -3.71 -26.56
C GLN A 531 -0.48 -4.69 -27.53
N VAL A 532 0.29 -5.30 -28.43
CA VAL A 532 -0.19 -6.35 -29.33
C VAL A 532 -0.39 -7.68 -28.58
N THR A 533 0.52 -8.02 -27.65
CA THR A 533 0.38 -9.21 -26.79
C THR A 533 -0.80 -9.12 -25.82
N SER A 534 -1.05 -7.94 -25.24
CA SER A 534 -2.19 -7.72 -24.34
C SER A 534 -3.54 -7.54 -25.05
N GLY A 535 -3.55 -7.45 -26.39
CA GLY A 535 -4.77 -7.30 -27.18
C GLY A 535 -5.33 -5.87 -27.22
N ASN A 536 -4.56 -4.88 -26.76
CA ASN A 536 -4.92 -3.47 -26.90
C ASN A 536 -4.76 -2.98 -28.36
N THR A 537 -3.76 -3.49 -29.08
CA THR A 537 -3.55 -3.24 -30.51
C THR A 537 -3.74 -4.53 -31.29
N ARG A 538 -4.85 -4.67 -32.02
CA ARG A 538 -5.26 -5.92 -32.69
C ARG A 538 -5.26 -5.85 -34.22
N SER A 539 -5.03 -4.69 -34.79
CA SER A 539 -4.95 -4.51 -36.24
C SER A 539 -4.22 -3.21 -36.58
N CYS A 540 -3.90 -2.98 -37.85
CA CYS A 540 -3.31 -1.72 -38.34
C CYS A 540 -4.31 -0.53 -38.33
N GLY A 541 -5.43 -0.65 -37.61
CA GLY A 541 -6.57 0.28 -37.65
C GLY A 541 -7.76 -0.20 -38.48
N CYS A 542 -7.60 -1.24 -39.32
CA CYS A 542 -8.68 -1.75 -40.17
C CYS A 542 -9.94 -2.19 -39.41
N LEU A 543 -9.82 -2.78 -38.21
CA LEU A 543 -10.97 -3.17 -37.39
C LEU A 543 -11.78 -1.95 -36.93
N ALA A 544 -11.10 -0.84 -36.62
CA ALA A 544 -11.76 0.41 -36.26
C ALA A 544 -12.45 1.03 -37.48
N THR A 545 -11.84 0.96 -38.66
CA THR A 545 -12.43 1.43 -39.92
C THR A 545 -13.66 0.61 -40.30
N GLN A 546 -13.59 -0.71 -40.24
CA GLN A 546 -14.73 -1.61 -40.47
C GLN A 546 -15.87 -1.33 -39.48
N ALA A 547 -15.55 -1.13 -38.19
CA ALA A 547 -16.55 -0.79 -37.18
C ALA A 547 -17.23 0.56 -37.46
N ARG A 548 -16.52 1.54 -38.04
CA ARG A 548 -17.08 2.85 -38.45
C ARG A 548 -17.91 2.76 -39.73
N GLN A 549 -17.58 1.84 -40.64
CA GLN A 549 -18.27 1.65 -41.91
C GLN A 549 -19.50 0.76 -41.82
N ARG A 550 -19.68 -0.01 -40.74
CA ARG A 550 -20.90 -0.80 -40.52
C ARG A 550 -22.11 0.14 -40.38
N PRO A 551 -23.09 0.10 -41.30
CA PRO A 551 -24.28 0.91 -41.21
C PRO A 551 -25.05 0.49 -39.95
N ARG A 552 -25.36 1.46 -39.09
CA ARG A 552 -26.19 1.20 -37.91
C ARG A 552 -27.66 1.09 -38.33
N PRO A 553 -28.46 0.23 -37.68
CA PRO A 553 -29.89 0.17 -37.92
C PRO A 553 -30.54 1.55 -37.74
N VAL A 554 -31.23 2.01 -38.79
CA VAL A 554 -31.93 3.30 -38.79
C VAL A 554 -33.21 3.15 -37.98
N ILE A 555 -33.28 3.85 -36.85
CA ILE A 555 -34.49 3.98 -36.03
C ILE A 555 -35.20 5.26 -36.50
N SER A 556 -36.50 5.16 -36.80
CA SER A 556 -37.25 6.32 -37.30
C SER A 556 -37.32 7.43 -36.25
N LYS A 557 -37.50 8.69 -36.68
CA LYS A 557 -37.70 9.82 -35.74
C LYS A 557 -38.95 9.61 -34.88
N THR A 558 -40.02 9.06 -35.47
CA THR A 558 -41.27 8.75 -34.78
C THR A 558 -41.06 7.70 -33.68
N GLU A 559 -40.35 6.62 -33.99
CA GLU A 559 -40.00 5.59 -33.01
C GLU A 559 -39.09 6.15 -31.91
N THR A 560 -38.12 6.99 -32.27
CA THR A 560 -37.23 7.65 -31.30
C THR A 560 -38.03 8.52 -30.30
N HIS A 561 -39.02 9.28 -30.77
CA HIS A 561 -39.89 10.07 -29.89
C HIS A 561 -40.75 9.19 -28.98
N ALA A 562 -41.30 8.09 -29.51
CA ALA A 562 -42.10 7.14 -28.74
C ALA A 562 -41.27 6.46 -27.64
N VAL A 563 -40.05 6.01 -27.95
CA VAL A 563 -39.14 5.41 -26.97
C VAL A 563 -38.78 6.42 -25.87
N ARG A 564 -38.56 7.70 -26.22
CA ARG A 564 -38.26 8.75 -25.23
C ARG A 564 -39.42 9.02 -24.29
N ALA A 565 -40.63 9.13 -24.82
CA ALA A 565 -41.84 9.32 -24.01
C ALA A 565 -42.05 8.11 -23.07
N TRP A 566 -41.87 6.90 -23.58
CA TRP A 566 -41.95 5.66 -22.81
C TRP A 566 -40.90 5.59 -21.68
N ALA A 567 -39.64 5.92 -21.99
CA ALA A 567 -38.56 5.94 -20.99
C ALA A 567 -38.82 7.00 -19.90
N GLN A 568 -39.32 8.17 -20.27
CA GLN A 568 -39.67 9.24 -19.32
C GLN A 568 -40.79 8.80 -18.36
N GLN A 569 -41.84 8.12 -18.86
CA GLN A 569 -42.93 7.62 -18.03
C GLN A 569 -42.48 6.57 -17.01
N ARG A 570 -41.44 5.80 -17.34
CA ARG A 570 -40.90 4.72 -16.49
C ARG A 570 -39.65 5.13 -15.70
N ALA A 571 -39.30 6.42 -15.69
CA ALA A 571 -38.10 6.96 -15.04
C ALA A 571 -36.79 6.28 -15.50
N ILE A 572 -36.72 5.80 -16.74
CA ILE A 572 -35.52 5.20 -17.34
C ILE A 572 -34.59 6.31 -17.82
N ALA A 573 -33.36 6.35 -17.28
CA ALA A 573 -32.37 7.36 -17.64
C ALA A 573 -31.87 7.17 -19.08
N ILE A 574 -32.08 8.20 -19.92
CA ILE A 574 -31.53 8.29 -21.27
C ILE A 574 -30.76 9.62 -21.43
N GLY A 575 -29.70 9.62 -22.23
CA GLY A 575 -28.90 10.83 -22.50
C GLY A 575 -29.70 11.94 -23.23
N GLY A 576 -29.04 13.08 -23.47
CA GLY A 576 -29.58 14.29 -24.13
C GLY A 576 -30.11 14.06 -25.56
N SER A 577 -30.11 15.06 -26.44
CA SER A 577 -30.77 15.02 -27.77
C SER A 577 -30.23 13.99 -28.80
N GLY A 578 -29.28 13.13 -28.41
CA GLY A 578 -28.68 12.10 -29.27
C GLY A 578 -29.53 10.86 -29.53
N ARG A 579 -28.93 9.82 -30.11
CA ARG A 579 -29.57 8.50 -30.33
C ARG A 579 -29.88 7.83 -28.98
N VAL A 580 -31.07 7.28 -28.83
CA VAL A 580 -31.46 6.52 -27.64
C VAL A 580 -30.68 5.20 -27.60
N PRO A 581 -30.23 4.70 -26.43
CA PRO A 581 -29.52 3.43 -26.35
C PRO A 581 -30.31 2.27 -26.95
N ASP A 582 -29.64 1.40 -27.72
CA ASP A 582 -30.29 0.30 -28.45
C ASP A 582 -30.98 -0.71 -27.51
N GLN A 583 -30.46 -0.90 -26.28
CA GLN A 583 -31.11 -1.68 -25.23
C GLN A 583 -32.48 -1.10 -24.83
N VAL A 584 -32.59 0.22 -24.69
CA VAL A 584 -33.84 0.91 -24.33
C VAL A 584 -34.84 0.80 -25.48
N THR A 585 -34.38 0.98 -26.71
CA THR A 585 -35.22 0.78 -27.91
C THR A 585 -35.73 -0.66 -28.02
N ALA A 586 -34.87 -1.66 -27.80
CA ALA A 586 -35.26 -3.07 -27.80
C ALA A 586 -36.27 -3.39 -26.69
N SER A 587 -36.09 -2.81 -25.49
CA SER A 587 -37.00 -2.98 -24.35
C SER A 587 -38.37 -2.36 -24.64
N PHE A 588 -38.40 -1.16 -25.22
CA PHE A 588 -39.64 -0.51 -25.67
C PHE A 588 -40.41 -1.36 -26.67
N ARG A 589 -39.73 -1.94 -27.67
CA ARG A 589 -40.38 -2.81 -28.68
C ARG A 589 -41.04 -4.04 -28.05
N LEU A 590 -40.41 -4.64 -27.04
CA LEU A 590 -40.96 -5.79 -26.33
C LEU A 590 -42.15 -5.39 -25.43
N ASP A 591 -42.04 -4.27 -24.71
CA ASP A 591 -43.12 -3.75 -23.86
C ASP A 591 -44.37 -3.41 -24.68
N GLN A 592 -44.22 -2.73 -25.83
CA GLN A 592 -45.33 -2.43 -26.75
C GLN A 592 -46.03 -3.66 -27.30
N ALA A 593 -45.31 -4.78 -27.41
CA ALA A 593 -45.86 -6.06 -27.86
C ALA A 593 -46.39 -6.94 -26.71
N GLY A 594 -46.49 -6.41 -25.49
CA GLY A 594 -46.96 -7.15 -24.32
C GLY A 594 -45.97 -8.19 -23.79
N ARG A 595 -44.70 -8.15 -24.22
CA ARG A 595 -43.64 -9.08 -23.80
C ARG A 595 -42.85 -8.59 -22.59
N GLY A 596 -43.57 -8.10 -21.58
CA GLY A 596 -42.99 -7.69 -20.30
C GLY A 596 -42.30 -8.84 -19.55
N ASP A 597 -42.66 -10.10 -19.87
CA ASP A 597 -42.02 -11.31 -19.36
C ASP A 597 -40.53 -11.42 -19.69
N LEU A 598 -40.08 -10.69 -20.71
CA LEU A 598 -38.68 -10.66 -21.14
C LEU A 598 -37.88 -9.51 -20.54
N LEU A 599 -38.52 -8.61 -19.79
CA LEU A 599 -37.89 -7.45 -19.18
C LEU A 599 -37.51 -7.74 -17.73
N GLY A 600 -36.41 -7.13 -17.28
CA GLY A 600 -35.95 -7.18 -15.91
C GLY A 600 -36.81 -6.32 -14.97
N PRO A 601 -36.53 -6.36 -13.66
CA PRO A 601 -37.23 -5.57 -12.65
C PRO A 601 -37.05 -4.05 -12.82
N ASP A 602 -36.04 -3.62 -13.57
CA ASP A 602 -35.79 -2.23 -13.99
C ASP A 602 -36.55 -1.83 -15.26
N GLY A 603 -37.36 -2.74 -15.82
CA GLY A 603 -38.11 -2.52 -17.06
C GLY A 603 -37.25 -2.56 -18.32
N LEU A 604 -35.99 -3.01 -18.22
CA LEU A 604 -35.06 -3.13 -19.34
C LEU A 604 -34.72 -4.59 -19.65
N LEU A 605 -34.38 -4.86 -20.89
CA LEU A 605 -33.92 -6.17 -21.33
C LEU A 605 -32.54 -6.48 -20.71
N ASP A 606 -32.42 -7.63 -20.04
CA ASP A 606 -31.20 -8.04 -19.36
C ASP A 606 -30.06 -8.41 -20.34
N GLU A 607 -28.86 -7.91 -20.08
CA GLU A 607 -27.68 -8.14 -20.92
C GLU A 607 -27.23 -9.60 -20.88
N ALA A 608 -27.35 -10.28 -19.74
CA ALA A 608 -26.95 -11.68 -19.63
C ALA A 608 -27.78 -12.57 -20.57
N ARG A 609 -29.10 -12.31 -20.63
CA ARG A 609 -30.05 -13.01 -21.50
C ARG A 609 -29.74 -12.82 -22.99
N VAL A 610 -29.47 -11.59 -23.42
CA VAL A 610 -29.13 -11.32 -24.83
C VAL A 610 -27.77 -11.91 -25.20
N ARG A 611 -26.81 -11.89 -24.27
CA ARG A 611 -25.49 -12.49 -24.45
C ARG A 611 -25.58 -14.01 -24.61
N GLU A 612 -26.34 -14.69 -23.76
CA GLU A 612 -26.56 -16.14 -23.83
C GLU A 612 -27.23 -16.54 -25.14
N TRP A 613 -28.26 -15.78 -25.56
CA TRP A 613 -28.90 -15.99 -26.86
C TRP A 613 -27.92 -15.83 -28.01
N ALA A 614 -27.10 -14.77 -28.02
CA ALA A 614 -26.14 -14.52 -29.08
C ALA A 614 -25.11 -15.64 -29.20
N VAL A 615 -24.58 -16.13 -28.06
CA VAL A 615 -23.65 -17.27 -28.02
C VAL A 615 -24.31 -18.54 -28.56
N THR A 616 -25.53 -18.84 -28.09
CA THR A 616 -26.28 -20.03 -28.52
C THR A 616 -26.63 -20.00 -30.01
N ALA A 617 -26.91 -18.81 -30.55
CA ALA A 617 -27.21 -18.60 -31.96
C ALA A 617 -25.95 -18.50 -32.86
N GLY A 618 -24.75 -18.64 -32.30
CA GLY A 618 -23.49 -18.50 -33.04
C GLY A 618 -23.20 -17.07 -33.52
N LEU A 619 -23.84 -16.06 -32.94
CA LEU A 619 -23.65 -14.65 -33.28
C LEU A 619 -22.41 -14.09 -32.58
N GLN A 620 -21.65 -13.28 -33.31
CA GLN A 620 -20.40 -12.70 -32.81
C GLN A 620 -20.65 -11.57 -31.80
N LEU A 621 -20.13 -11.73 -30.58
CA LEU A 621 -20.14 -10.69 -29.55
C LEU A 621 -19.12 -9.58 -29.87
N GLY A 622 -19.32 -8.41 -29.28
CA GLY A 622 -18.36 -7.32 -29.31
C GLY A 622 -17.11 -7.60 -28.47
N ALA A 623 -16.15 -6.66 -28.51
CA ALA A 623 -14.90 -6.76 -27.75
C ALA A 623 -15.16 -7.03 -26.25
N ARG A 624 -14.38 -7.95 -25.66
CA ARG A 624 -14.53 -8.44 -24.27
C ARG A 624 -15.90 -9.05 -23.96
N GLY A 625 -16.58 -9.63 -24.95
CA GLY A 625 -17.87 -10.30 -24.77
C GLY A 625 -19.06 -9.36 -24.57
N ARG A 626 -18.95 -8.08 -24.95
CA ARG A 626 -20.05 -7.10 -24.84
C ARG A 626 -21.14 -7.36 -25.87
N VAL A 627 -22.40 -7.19 -25.46
CA VAL A 627 -23.55 -7.20 -26.38
C VAL A 627 -23.53 -5.92 -27.22
N THR A 628 -23.56 -6.06 -28.55
CA THR A 628 -23.56 -4.92 -29.48
C THR A 628 -24.96 -4.34 -29.63
N GLY A 629 -25.05 -3.08 -30.10
CA GLY A 629 -26.33 -2.41 -30.37
C GLY A 629 -27.25 -3.19 -31.32
N GLU A 630 -26.67 -3.88 -32.29
CA GLU A 630 -27.36 -4.74 -33.25
C GLU A 630 -27.98 -5.97 -32.57
N LEU A 631 -27.22 -6.64 -31.69
CA LEU A 631 -27.72 -7.81 -30.96
C LEU A 631 -28.91 -7.48 -30.05
N TRP A 632 -28.95 -6.29 -29.47
CA TRP A 632 -30.13 -5.83 -28.71
C TRP A 632 -31.38 -5.75 -29.59
N LEU A 633 -31.25 -5.14 -30.77
CA LEU A 633 -32.37 -4.95 -31.70
C LEU A 633 -32.80 -6.27 -32.37
N ASP A 634 -31.84 -7.13 -32.73
CA ASP A 634 -32.12 -8.45 -33.31
C ASP A 634 -32.82 -9.37 -32.33
N TYR A 635 -32.41 -9.35 -31.05
CA TYR A 635 -33.09 -10.10 -30.01
C TYR A 635 -34.55 -9.68 -29.89
N SER A 636 -34.83 -8.37 -29.87
CA SER A 636 -36.22 -7.87 -29.83
C SER A 636 -37.01 -8.33 -31.05
N THR A 637 -36.45 -8.23 -32.26
CA THR A 637 -37.11 -8.67 -33.50
C THR A 637 -37.41 -10.17 -33.48
N LYS A 638 -36.46 -11.00 -33.05
CA LYS A 638 -36.65 -12.45 -32.92
C LYS A 638 -37.73 -12.78 -31.90
N ALA A 639 -37.69 -12.14 -30.73
CA ALA A 639 -38.65 -12.38 -29.66
C ALA A 639 -40.08 -11.97 -30.04
N LEU A 640 -40.22 -10.96 -30.90
CA LEU A 640 -41.49 -10.58 -31.51
C LEU A 640 -41.96 -11.59 -32.57
N ALA A 641 -41.05 -12.09 -33.41
CA ALA A 641 -41.37 -13.10 -34.44
C ALA A 641 -41.73 -14.48 -33.87
N ALA A 642 -41.28 -14.81 -32.65
CA ALA A 642 -41.59 -16.07 -31.97
C ALA A 642 -42.98 -16.10 -31.29
N GLY A 643 -43.75 -15.01 -31.33
CA GLY A 643 -45.11 -14.96 -30.79
C GLY A 643 -46.17 -15.27 -31.86
N ALA A 644 -46.95 -16.34 -31.69
CA ALA A 644 -48.19 -16.55 -32.44
C ALA A 644 -49.36 -16.93 -31.54
N GLN A 645 -50.48 -16.25 -31.81
CA GLN A 645 -51.89 -16.44 -31.40
C GLN A 645 -52.30 -16.23 -29.94
N ILE A 646 -53.03 -15.13 -29.76
CA ILE A 646 -54.02 -14.88 -28.72
C ILE A 646 -54.94 -16.11 -28.62
N LYS A 647 -54.95 -16.78 -27.46
CA LYS A 647 -56.11 -17.55 -27.02
C LYS A 647 -57.04 -16.58 -26.32
N GLU A 648 -58.20 -16.35 -26.93
CA GLU A 648 -59.35 -15.78 -26.23
C GLU A 648 -59.67 -16.63 -25.00
N ALA A 649 -59.82 -15.96 -23.86
CA ALA A 649 -60.47 -16.48 -22.67
C ALA A 649 -61.34 -15.37 -22.07
N PRO A 650 -62.50 -15.73 -21.49
CA PRO A 650 -63.73 -14.96 -21.58
C PRO A 650 -63.82 -13.80 -20.58
N ASP A 651 -64.72 -12.86 -20.87
CA ASP A 651 -65.06 -11.72 -20.02
C ASP A 651 -65.31 -12.14 -18.56
N PRO A 652 -64.72 -11.45 -17.57
CA PRO A 652 -65.13 -11.55 -16.18
C PRO A 652 -66.45 -10.79 -15.98
N PRO A 653 -67.32 -11.25 -15.06
CA PRO A 653 -68.66 -10.72 -14.91
C PRO A 653 -68.63 -9.29 -14.35
N PHE A 654 -69.55 -8.46 -14.85
CA PHE A 654 -69.86 -7.15 -14.29
C PHE A 654 -70.13 -7.26 -12.78
N GLY A 655 -69.37 -6.50 -12.00
CA GLY A 655 -69.61 -6.27 -10.57
C GLY A 655 -69.66 -4.78 -10.29
N HIS A 656 -70.90 -4.27 -10.27
CA HIS A 656 -71.45 -2.98 -9.81
C HIS A 656 -70.84 -1.66 -10.29
#